data_AF-A0A820TTF3-F1
#
_entry.id   AF-A0A820TTF3-F1
#
_cell.length_a   1.000
_cell.length_b   1.000
_cell.length_c   1.000
_cell.angle_alpha   90.00
_cell.angle_beta   90.00
_cell.angle_gamma   90.00
#
_symmetry.space_group_name_H-M   'P 1'
#
loop_
_entity.id
_entity.type
_entity.pdbx_description
1 polymer ?
#
loop_
_entity_poly.entity_id
_entity_poly.type
_entity_poly.pdbx_seq_one_letter_code
_entity_poly.pdbx_strand_id
1 'polypeptide(L)'
;MASSTERKPCRYGGRCLDIDEKRHVQEFDHPSYCPDGGHCQNTTEDHEKEYRHVSMCPDLNQCTHFQSKNKTHCTQYRHCQPKCKHGSYCANFHDKDHIKRYKHPFPQPCPLSPYHCELYNKSLKPAEYGESSRDVEQHCREFAHICHFGRSCKLESPLHLEKSIHVPRLLCTFGTECARLLQEEHLNMFTHSDIRDIRILCKHADKCHSRRDPKHVVKFRHAMALQDSGIVPFYHLNKNIDFEQNQSNNIAYINNYVERENWEPLPSGSIPQEIIEWLRTVQPVHRCNPEIFKSILIHGHVMSREYMEALKDPGFTANSILHHSRIRRIDALKVPIYAESAKKYITALVAEEYEKNGFLKMHSNENAEETQFLSSDNSISTSRSDFINKECVYLSHNISSDDMNTIHKKTTEIAQASMKLKLNPTGIGYDRDKQLGTNKHVFSILGPHLGHNYGDVFIVFKREILHHPDANFSLQAATSFVSGRTYKWRPWLGIAPESIEERIKLYHDSKLHASIPDYERASALELIATASYFLQKKTMNIDLKTIIECWLQLDSHRAIEAHLPQLIPLSYIDHIYVAQNIFEWLDSDDDTRRAMIAVFKDRITITPHQGEIGTAESKFGPKPSSALRAEYQDFVIKELIERFGKHETALHSTFLQGCAITIPSSNFKDNFILPLTISQFHAEQRLAEMSKNMTIYIYWQMMNGDMMLTLSNEQINSAERQPNLRCLICYVAPKPRYRDSNYHEQPSYLNFGLPSQHHTFIHEDKYAAKSTVFYVGCNTDDFMTCCLEIQCSTNTITLSHAGPNAIYNHERISHSFAKSDLDLNALKFIHVSAGIQTVPIRNMIVCKEKKFYLHMSYDKNFSRSSGLPVTTLPNRKSNFFEYFTRMILHTKNVEDETKKSSFNKAYDPVRASCPKSIDCPIQFSNDGKNHNSKFSHPCRFAELCRDPEAHLTHETRQVTTCELDKKCQSLCDPIHRALYRHTDLPYFLIPCKFQATCTDVSDKHCIKYSHGQRVLEEIQATVSKSEQEFI
;
A
#
# COMPACT_ATOMS: atom_id res chain seq x y z
N MET A 1 -76.12 28.15 -21.59
CA MET A 1 -74.95 27.67 -22.34
C MET A 1 -73.70 28.02 -21.53
N ALA A 2 -73.17 27.08 -20.76
CA ALA A 2 -71.90 27.26 -20.07
C ALA A 2 -70.79 26.77 -21.00
N SER A 3 -69.94 27.69 -21.44
CA SER A 3 -68.77 27.43 -22.26
C SER A 3 -67.86 26.42 -21.55
N SER A 4 -67.73 25.21 -22.07
CA SER A 4 -66.72 24.25 -21.63
C SER A 4 -65.35 24.82 -22.04
N THR A 5 -64.70 25.51 -21.13
CA THR A 5 -63.26 25.78 -21.26
C THR A 5 -62.55 24.43 -21.19
N GLU A 6 -62.17 23.90 -22.35
CA GLU A 6 -61.31 22.72 -22.45
C GLU A 6 -60.02 23.00 -21.66
N ARG A 7 -59.80 22.20 -20.61
CA ARG A 7 -58.57 22.29 -19.81
C ARG A 7 -57.40 21.83 -20.67
N LYS A 8 -56.25 22.46 -20.50
CA LYS A 8 -55.07 22.12 -21.29
C LYS A 8 -54.42 20.88 -20.69
N PRO A 9 -53.88 19.93 -21.48
CA PRO A 9 -53.11 18.84 -20.92
C PRO A 9 -51.88 19.40 -20.17
N CYS A 10 -51.66 18.92 -18.95
CA CYS A 10 -50.50 19.31 -18.15
C CYS A 10 -49.21 18.92 -18.88
N ARG A 11 -48.28 19.86 -19.06
CA ARG A 11 -46.97 19.61 -19.72
C ARG A 11 -46.12 18.55 -19.00
N TYR A 12 -46.41 18.31 -17.72
CA TYR A 12 -45.72 17.32 -16.91
C TYR A 12 -46.48 15.98 -16.80
N GLY A 13 -47.70 15.90 -17.36
CA GLY A 13 -48.52 14.69 -17.36
C GLY A 13 -48.74 14.12 -15.96
N GLY A 14 -48.57 12.81 -15.82
CA GLY A 14 -48.65 12.09 -14.53
C GLY A 14 -47.56 12.45 -13.51
N ARG A 15 -46.52 13.20 -13.90
CA ARG A 15 -45.40 13.63 -13.03
C ARG A 15 -45.59 15.03 -12.43
N CYS A 16 -46.76 15.64 -12.57
CA CYS A 16 -46.98 16.97 -12.04
C CYS A 16 -46.86 17.00 -10.52
N LEU A 17 -46.01 17.89 -9.98
CA LEU A 17 -45.86 18.08 -8.53
C LEU A 17 -47.04 18.86 -7.92
N ASP A 18 -47.72 19.65 -8.75
CA ASP A 18 -48.85 20.51 -8.36
C ASP A 18 -50.20 19.83 -8.61
N ILE A 19 -50.20 18.49 -8.74
CA ILE A 19 -51.37 17.70 -9.13
C ILE A 19 -52.51 17.73 -8.11
N ASP A 20 -52.20 18.10 -6.86
CA ASP A 20 -53.16 18.28 -5.77
C ASP A 20 -53.46 19.77 -5.50
N GLU A 21 -52.81 20.70 -6.22
CA GLU A 21 -53.03 22.13 -6.05
C GLU A 21 -54.33 22.55 -6.74
N LYS A 22 -55.29 23.06 -5.96
CA LYS A 22 -56.64 23.42 -6.43
C LYS A 22 -56.65 24.36 -7.63
N ARG A 23 -55.69 25.28 -7.74
CA ARG A 23 -55.58 26.21 -8.88
C ARG A 23 -55.06 25.50 -10.13
N HIS A 24 -54.04 24.66 -9.97
CA HIS A 24 -53.42 23.93 -11.07
C HIS A 24 -54.41 22.95 -11.74
N VAL A 25 -55.17 22.19 -10.95
CA VAL A 25 -56.18 21.22 -11.47
C VAL A 25 -57.41 21.87 -12.10
N GLN A 26 -57.64 23.18 -11.86
CA GLN A 26 -58.68 23.94 -12.55
C GLN A 26 -58.26 24.33 -13.97
N GLU A 27 -56.95 24.51 -14.19
CA GLU A 27 -56.36 24.97 -15.45
C GLU A 27 -55.85 23.82 -16.34
N PHE A 28 -55.43 22.71 -15.74
CA PHE A 28 -54.77 21.60 -16.45
C PHE A 28 -55.40 20.22 -16.20
N ASP A 29 -55.54 19.45 -17.28
CA ASP A 29 -55.95 18.05 -17.24
C ASP A 29 -54.75 17.12 -17.01
N HIS A 30 -54.97 16.11 -16.18
CA HIS A 30 -53.97 15.11 -15.81
C HIS A 30 -54.44 13.70 -16.20
N PRO A 31 -53.50 12.79 -16.50
CA PRO A 31 -53.86 11.44 -16.93
C PRO A 31 -54.52 10.60 -15.81
N SER A 32 -55.10 9.46 -16.16
CA SER A 32 -55.65 8.50 -15.18
C SER A 32 -54.55 7.88 -14.30
N TYR A 33 -54.93 7.34 -13.15
CA TYR A 33 -53.99 6.50 -12.38
C TYR A 33 -53.61 5.26 -13.18
N CYS A 34 -52.38 4.80 -12.97
CA CYS A 34 -51.85 3.60 -13.58
C CYS A 34 -52.76 2.40 -13.22
N PRO A 35 -53.22 1.60 -14.21
CA PRO A 35 -54.09 0.46 -13.95
C PRO A 35 -53.41 -0.61 -13.07
N ASP A 36 -52.07 -0.67 -13.09
CA ASP A 36 -51.30 -1.59 -12.25
C ASP A 36 -51.15 -1.10 -10.80
N GLY A 37 -51.57 0.13 -10.49
CA GLY A 37 -51.52 0.72 -9.15
C GLY A 37 -50.16 0.54 -8.46
N GLY A 38 -50.17 -0.01 -7.25
CA GLY A 38 -48.95 -0.28 -6.48
C GLY A 38 -48.07 -1.40 -7.02
N HIS A 39 -48.55 -2.18 -7.99
CA HIS A 39 -47.79 -3.23 -8.68
C HIS A 39 -47.04 -2.74 -9.92
N CYS A 40 -47.27 -1.49 -10.34
CA CYS A 40 -46.63 -0.92 -11.53
C CYS A 40 -45.10 -0.94 -11.45
N GLN A 41 -44.45 -1.74 -12.31
CA GLN A 41 -42.99 -1.78 -12.46
C GLN A 41 -42.46 -0.89 -13.60
N ASN A 42 -43.35 -0.29 -14.40
CA ASN A 42 -42.97 0.49 -15.56
C ASN A 42 -42.54 1.91 -15.17
N THR A 43 -41.25 2.17 -15.23
CA THR A 43 -40.66 3.47 -14.90
C THR A 43 -40.24 4.24 -16.14
N THR A 44 -40.74 3.95 -17.35
CA THR A 44 -40.36 4.75 -18.54
C THR A 44 -40.92 6.17 -18.44
N GLU A 45 -40.23 7.16 -19.01
CA GLU A 45 -40.72 8.54 -18.95
C GLU A 45 -42.08 8.69 -19.62
N ASP A 46 -42.32 7.96 -20.71
CA ASP A 46 -43.59 8.02 -21.42
C ASP A 46 -44.72 7.45 -20.54
N HIS A 47 -44.49 6.32 -19.85
CA HIS A 47 -45.47 5.75 -18.94
C HIS A 47 -45.75 6.64 -17.72
N GLU A 48 -44.72 7.26 -17.14
CA GLU A 48 -44.86 8.19 -16.02
C GLU A 48 -45.52 9.52 -16.42
N LYS A 49 -45.46 9.90 -17.71
CA LYS A 49 -46.22 11.02 -18.27
C LYS A 49 -47.66 10.63 -18.60
N GLU A 50 -47.89 9.42 -19.08
CA GLU A 50 -49.19 8.89 -19.50
C GLU A 50 -50.08 8.46 -18.34
N TYR A 51 -49.51 8.13 -17.17
CA TYR A 51 -50.28 7.68 -16.00
C TYR A 51 -49.82 8.35 -14.71
N ARG A 52 -50.76 8.61 -13.80
CA ARG A 52 -50.47 8.98 -12.40
C ARG A 52 -50.08 7.73 -11.61
N HIS A 53 -49.10 7.86 -10.73
CA HIS A 53 -48.72 6.78 -9.81
C HIS A 53 -48.96 7.20 -8.36
N VAL A 54 -49.29 6.22 -7.53
CA VAL A 54 -49.29 6.38 -6.07
C VAL A 54 -47.85 6.53 -5.56
N SER A 55 -47.68 7.08 -4.35
CA SER A 55 -46.36 7.37 -3.78
C SER A 55 -45.48 6.12 -3.67
N MET A 56 -44.17 6.28 -3.74
CA MET A 56 -43.25 5.15 -3.56
C MET A 56 -43.27 4.65 -2.11
N CYS A 57 -43.32 3.33 -1.93
CA CYS A 57 -43.17 2.73 -0.61
C CYS A 57 -41.75 3.02 -0.06
N PRO A 58 -41.58 3.42 1.21
CA PRO A 58 -40.26 3.60 1.82
C PRO A 58 -39.38 2.34 1.74
N ASP A 59 -40.00 1.15 1.83
CA ASP A 59 -39.33 -0.15 1.76
C ASP A 59 -39.21 -0.71 0.34
N LEU A 60 -39.68 0.05 -0.67
CA LEU A 60 -39.58 -0.29 -2.10
C LEU A 60 -40.04 -1.72 -2.41
N ASN A 61 -39.28 -2.46 -3.22
CA ASN A 61 -39.56 -3.85 -3.56
C ASN A 61 -39.28 -4.85 -2.41
N GLN A 62 -38.71 -4.39 -1.29
CA GLN A 62 -38.47 -5.21 -0.09
C GLN A 62 -39.62 -5.11 0.93
N CYS A 63 -40.66 -4.31 0.64
CA CYS A 63 -41.78 -4.14 1.53
C CYS A 63 -42.49 -5.48 1.84
N THR A 64 -42.55 -5.84 3.12
CA THR A 64 -43.23 -7.06 3.59
C THR A 64 -44.73 -7.01 3.34
N HIS A 65 -45.35 -5.81 3.35
CA HIS A 65 -46.76 -5.63 2.99
C HIS A 65 -47.03 -5.87 1.50
N PHE A 66 -46.09 -5.52 0.63
CA PHE A 66 -46.16 -5.86 -0.79
C PHE A 66 -45.96 -7.36 -1.02
N GLN A 67 -44.98 -7.96 -0.35
CA GLN A 67 -44.72 -9.41 -0.43
C GLN A 67 -45.91 -10.25 0.07
N SER A 68 -46.60 -9.78 1.11
CA SER A 68 -47.83 -10.38 1.63
C SER A 68 -49.10 -9.99 0.86
N LYS A 69 -48.98 -9.26 -0.26
CA LYS A 69 -50.08 -8.83 -1.14
C LYS A 69 -51.19 -8.06 -0.40
N ASN A 70 -50.82 -7.22 0.57
CA ASN A 70 -51.78 -6.38 1.27
C ASN A 70 -52.41 -5.36 0.31
N LYS A 71 -53.71 -5.55 0.00
CA LYS A 71 -54.45 -4.74 -0.97
C LYS A 71 -54.47 -3.25 -0.60
N THR A 72 -54.72 -2.91 0.67
CA THR A 72 -54.78 -1.52 1.13
C THR A 72 -53.44 -0.82 0.97
N HIS A 73 -52.34 -1.52 1.29
CA HIS A 73 -50.99 -1.00 1.11
C HIS A 73 -50.66 -0.80 -0.37
N CYS A 74 -50.97 -1.78 -1.24
CA CYS A 74 -50.76 -1.69 -2.68
C CYS A 74 -51.64 -0.65 -3.38
N THR A 75 -52.73 -0.19 -2.75
CA THR A 75 -53.51 0.96 -3.28
C THR A 75 -52.92 2.31 -2.91
N GLN A 76 -52.04 2.37 -1.90
CA GLN A 76 -51.45 3.62 -1.41
C GLN A 76 -49.99 3.79 -1.85
N TYR A 77 -49.30 2.67 -2.08
CA TYR A 77 -47.87 2.70 -2.35
C TYR A 77 -47.47 1.84 -3.56
N ARG A 78 -46.49 2.35 -4.30
CA ARG A 78 -45.85 1.71 -5.45
C ARG A 78 -44.53 1.07 -5.05
N HIS A 79 -44.29 -0.14 -5.55
CA HIS A 79 -43.18 -1.02 -5.13
C HIS A 79 -42.27 -1.39 -6.31
N CYS A 80 -41.78 -0.38 -7.03
CA CYS A 80 -40.76 -0.58 -8.07
C CYS A 80 -39.39 -0.11 -7.59
N GLN A 81 -38.33 -0.47 -8.32
CA GLN A 81 -37.02 0.11 -8.08
C GLN A 81 -36.99 1.54 -8.66
N PRO A 82 -36.66 2.57 -7.86
CA PRO A 82 -36.44 3.92 -8.39
C PRO A 82 -35.25 3.93 -9.34
N LYS A 83 -35.28 4.81 -10.35
CA LYS A 83 -34.12 5.04 -11.20
C LYS A 83 -32.95 5.56 -10.36
N CYS A 84 -31.74 5.06 -10.60
CA CYS A 84 -30.55 5.67 -10.02
C CYS A 84 -30.41 7.11 -10.55
N LYS A 85 -30.27 8.09 -9.65
CA LYS A 85 -30.10 9.51 -10.01
C LYS A 85 -28.87 9.78 -10.91
N HIS A 86 -27.90 8.87 -10.90
CA HIS A 86 -26.69 8.97 -11.70
C HIS A 86 -26.77 8.13 -13.00
N GLY A 87 -27.77 7.28 -13.19
CA GLY A 87 -27.91 6.44 -14.38
C GLY A 87 -26.61 5.68 -14.73
N SER A 88 -26.11 5.86 -15.96
CA SER A 88 -24.85 5.26 -16.44
C SER A 88 -23.58 5.86 -15.81
N TYR A 89 -23.69 6.94 -15.03
CA TYR A 89 -22.59 7.64 -14.35
C TYR A 89 -22.46 7.25 -12.87
N CYS A 90 -23.15 6.18 -12.45
CA CYS A 90 -23.17 5.73 -11.07
C CYS A 90 -21.79 5.22 -10.62
N ALA A 91 -21.19 5.84 -9.61
CA ALA A 91 -19.94 5.37 -8.99
C ALA A 91 -20.15 4.26 -7.94
N ASN A 92 -21.36 4.11 -7.39
CA ASN A 92 -21.73 3.03 -6.46
C ASN A 92 -22.10 1.72 -7.18
N PHE A 93 -21.49 1.45 -8.33
CA PHE A 93 -21.87 0.30 -9.17
C PHE A 93 -21.40 -1.05 -8.59
N HIS A 94 -20.42 -1.04 -7.68
CA HIS A 94 -20.00 -2.22 -6.92
C HIS A 94 -20.73 -2.41 -5.58
N ASP A 95 -21.53 -1.43 -5.15
CA ASP A 95 -22.37 -1.55 -3.96
C ASP A 95 -23.60 -2.43 -4.29
N LYS A 96 -23.61 -3.65 -3.75
CA LYS A 96 -24.68 -4.64 -3.99
C LYS A 96 -26.05 -4.15 -3.53
N ASP A 97 -26.12 -3.42 -2.42
CA ASP A 97 -27.38 -2.91 -1.90
C ASP A 97 -27.88 -1.75 -2.78
N HIS A 98 -26.97 -0.89 -3.26
CA HIS A 98 -27.30 0.14 -4.23
C HIS A 98 -27.84 -0.45 -5.54
N ILE A 99 -27.14 -1.41 -6.16
CA ILE A 99 -27.57 -2.06 -7.40
C ILE A 99 -28.91 -2.80 -7.23
N LYS A 100 -29.18 -3.39 -6.05
CA LYS A 100 -30.48 -4.05 -5.77
C LYS A 100 -31.62 -3.06 -5.52
N ARG A 101 -31.34 -1.87 -5.00
CA ARG A 101 -32.36 -0.87 -4.65
C ARG A 101 -32.73 0.03 -5.81
N TYR A 102 -31.79 0.30 -6.73
CA TYR A 102 -31.99 1.24 -7.82
C TYR A 102 -31.92 0.55 -9.17
N LYS A 103 -32.70 1.06 -10.13
CA LYS A 103 -32.65 0.64 -11.53
C LYS A 103 -31.60 1.44 -12.29
N HIS A 104 -30.72 0.75 -13.00
CA HIS A 104 -29.66 1.33 -13.84
C HIS A 104 -29.92 1.03 -15.33
N PRO A 105 -29.35 1.82 -16.25
CA PRO A 105 -29.47 1.57 -17.70
C PRO A 105 -28.51 0.48 -18.21
N PHE A 106 -27.63 -0.02 -17.35
CA PHE A 106 -26.64 -1.05 -17.66
C PHE A 106 -26.96 -2.38 -16.95
N PRO A 107 -26.53 -3.54 -17.49
CA PRO A 107 -26.66 -4.83 -16.83
C PRO A 107 -25.74 -4.94 -15.60
N GLN A 108 -25.75 -6.08 -14.92
CA GLN A 108 -24.89 -6.29 -13.75
C GLN A 108 -23.42 -5.93 -14.06
N PRO A 109 -22.77 -5.08 -13.24
CA PRO A 109 -21.37 -4.74 -13.44
C PRO A 109 -20.45 -5.95 -13.28
N CYS A 110 -19.43 -6.04 -14.14
CA CYS A 110 -18.38 -7.04 -14.03
C CYS A 110 -17.58 -6.80 -12.72
N PRO A 111 -17.46 -7.79 -11.82
CA PRO A 111 -16.68 -7.67 -10.57
C PRO A 111 -15.20 -7.32 -10.79
N LEU A 112 -14.67 -7.66 -11.97
CA LEU A 112 -13.28 -7.41 -12.37
C LEU A 112 -13.09 -6.04 -13.05
N SER A 113 -14.17 -5.28 -13.29
CA SER A 113 -14.08 -3.91 -13.83
C SER A 113 -13.61 -2.93 -12.75
N PRO A 114 -12.73 -1.95 -13.05
CA PRO A 114 -12.25 -1.56 -14.38
C PRO A 114 -10.95 -2.25 -14.85
N TYR A 115 -10.18 -2.86 -13.96
CA TYR A 115 -8.76 -3.14 -14.25
C TYR A 115 -8.41 -4.59 -14.60
N HIS A 116 -9.22 -5.58 -14.20
CA HIS A 116 -8.84 -7.00 -14.21
C HIS A 116 -9.69 -7.89 -15.10
N CYS A 117 -10.62 -7.30 -15.86
CA CYS A 117 -11.41 -8.08 -16.80
C CYS A 117 -10.61 -8.36 -18.08
N GLU A 118 -9.92 -9.49 -18.14
CA GLU A 118 -9.13 -9.90 -19.32
C GLU A 118 -10.00 -10.01 -20.58
N LEU A 119 -11.22 -10.55 -20.46
CA LEU A 119 -12.15 -10.70 -21.57
C LEU A 119 -12.53 -9.34 -22.19
N TYR A 120 -12.83 -8.35 -21.35
CA TYR A 120 -13.10 -6.99 -21.82
C TYR A 120 -11.87 -6.34 -22.45
N ASN A 121 -10.69 -6.50 -21.84
CA ASN A 121 -9.43 -6.00 -22.41
C ASN A 121 -9.13 -6.59 -23.80
N LYS A 122 -9.43 -7.88 -24.02
CA LYS A 122 -9.32 -8.54 -25.33
C LYS A 122 -10.31 -7.94 -26.34
N SER A 123 -11.56 -7.68 -25.93
CA SER A 123 -12.59 -7.09 -26.81
C SER A 123 -12.20 -5.71 -27.36
N LEU A 124 -11.40 -4.94 -26.60
CA LEU A 124 -10.95 -3.59 -26.99
C LEU A 124 -9.73 -3.60 -27.93
N LYS A 125 -9.13 -4.75 -28.19
CA LYS A 125 -7.89 -4.91 -28.97
C LYS A 125 -8.00 -5.98 -30.07
N PRO A 126 -8.99 -5.91 -30.97
CA PRO A 126 -9.18 -6.92 -32.01
C PRO A 126 -7.96 -7.11 -32.92
N ALA A 127 -7.18 -6.04 -33.16
CA ALA A 127 -5.97 -6.11 -33.99
C ALA A 127 -4.79 -6.87 -33.35
N GLU A 128 -4.74 -7.02 -32.02
CA GLU A 128 -3.63 -7.69 -31.32
C GLU A 128 -3.93 -9.18 -31.03
N TYR A 129 -5.20 -9.59 -31.02
CA TYR A 129 -5.64 -10.92 -30.58
C TYR A 129 -6.43 -11.74 -31.62
N GLY A 130 -6.67 -11.21 -32.82
CA GLY A 130 -7.49 -11.88 -33.84
C GLY A 130 -9.00 -11.71 -33.61
N GLU A 131 -9.82 -12.51 -34.31
CA GLU A 131 -11.28 -12.52 -34.12
C GLU A 131 -11.64 -12.84 -32.66
N SER A 132 -12.61 -12.08 -32.12
CA SER A 132 -13.07 -12.24 -30.74
C SER A 132 -13.63 -13.65 -30.53
N SER A 133 -13.16 -14.37 -29.50
CA SER A 133 -13.75 -15.67 -29.16
C SER A 133 -15.20 -15.49 -28.71
N ARG A 134 -16.04 -16.52 -28.88
CA ARG A 134 -17.45 -16.51 -28.43
C ARG A 134 -17.58 -16.15 -26.94
N ASP A 135 -16.63 -16.60 -26.12
CA ASP A 135 -16.63 -16.35 -24.68
C ASP A 135 -16.42 -14.85 -24.35
N VAL A 136 -15.58 -14.15 -25.12
CA VAL A 136 -15.37 -12.70 -24.96
C VAL A 136 -16.64 -11.92 -25.31
N GLU A 137 -17.29 -12.28 -26.41
CA GLU A 137 -18.55 -11.64 -26.81
C GLU A 137 -19.66 -11.89 -25.80
N GLN A 138 -19.81 -13.14 -25.35
CA GLN A 138 -20.82 -13.52 -24.37
C GLN A 138 -20.62 -12.75 -23.06
N HIS A 139 -19.39 -12.71 -22.53
CA HIS A 139 -19.07 -11.95 -21.32
C HIS A 139 -19.41 -10.47 -21.44
N CYS A 140 -19.05 -9.83 -22.56
CA CYS A 140 -19.31 -8.40 -22.78
C CYS A 140 -20.80 -8.10 -23.07
N ARG A 141 -21.62 -9.11 -23.39
CA ARG A 141 -23.08 -8.98 -23.47
C ARG A 141 -23.74 -9.15 -22.11
N GLU A 142 -23.21 -10.04 -21.26
CA GLU A 142 -23.76 -10.34 -19.94
C GLU A 142 -23.45 -9.24 -18.92
N PHE A 143 -22.22 -8.71 -18.90
CA PHE A 143 -21.76 -7.79 -17.88
C PHE A 143 -21.52 -6.37 -18.40
N ALA A 144 -21.71 -5.38 -17.53
CA ALA A 144 -21.33 -4.00 -17.79
C ALA A 144 -19.89 -3.72 -17.36
N HIS A 145 -19.21 -2.80 -18.06
CA HIS A 145 -17.83 -2.40 -17.77
C HIS A 145 -17.68 -0.89 -17.75
N ILE A 146 -16.70 -0.41 -16.99
CA ILE A 146 -16.34 1.01 -17.00
C ILE A 146 -15.76 1.39 -18.37
N CYS A 147 -16.31 2.44 -18.96
CA CYS A 147 -15.78 3.04 -20.16
C CYS A 147 -14.40 3.64 -19.89
N HIS A 148 -13.42 3.31 -20.75
CA HIS A 148 -12.05 3.80 -20.60
C HIS A 148 -11.90 5.32 -20.71
N PHE A 149 -12.90 6.03 -21.23
CA PHE A 149 -12.91 7.49 -21.35
C PHE A 149 -13.77 8.20 -20.31
N GLY A 150 -14.45 7.46 -19.43
CA GLY A 150 -15.29 8.04 -18.37
C GLY A 150 -16.21 9.14 -18.90
N ARG A 151 -16.10 10.35 -18.34
CA ARG A 151 -16.89 11.52 -18.76
C ARG A 151 -16.52 12.10 -20.13
N SER A 152 -15.32 11.84 -20.64
CA SER A 152 -14.85 12.30 -21.95
C SER A 152 -15.30 11.38 -23.09
N CYS A 153 -16.09 10.34 -22.81
CA CYS A 153 -16.55 9.41 -23.82
C CYS A 153 -17.48 10.08 -24.84
N LYS A 154 -17.13 9.95 -26.13
CA LYS A 154 -17.92 10.43 -27.28
C LYS A 154 -18.61 9.32 -28.06
N LEU A 155 -18.55 8.07 -27.58
CA LEU A 155 -19.13 6.92 -28.27
C LEU A 155 -20.63 6.85 -27.95
N GLU A 156 -21.45 6.91 -29.01
CA GLU A 156 -22.92 6.97 -28.90
C GLU A 156 -23.63 5.72 -29.44
N SER A 157 -22.88 4.64 -29.73
CA SER A 157 -23.52 3.41 -30.21
C SER A 157 -24.49 2.85 -29.15
N PRO A 158 -25.68 2.38 -29.54
CA PRO A 158 -26.68 1.88 -28.59
C PRO A 158 -26.12 0.81 -27.64
N LEU A 159 -25.38 -0.15 -28.19
CA LEU A 159 -24.74 -1.20 -27.40
C LEU A 159 -23.76 -0.64 -26.35
N HIS A 160 -23.01 0.41 -26.68
CA HIS A 160 -22.10 1.04 -25.72
C HIS A 160 -22.85 1.76 -24.61
N LEU A 161 -23.92 2.48 -24.95
CA LEU A 161 -24.75 3.19 -23.97
C LEU A 161 -25.48 2.23 -23.02
N GLU A 162 -25.86 1.05 -23.51
CA GLU A 162 -26.51 0.00 -22.72
C GLU A 162 -25.54 -0.83 -21.86
N LYS A 163 -24.25 -0.90 -22.22
CA LYS A 163 -23.28 -1.82 -21.57
C LYS A 163 -22.15 -1.12 -20.82
N SER A 164 -22.03 0.20 -20.95
CA SER A 164 -20.92 0.94 -20.34
C SER A 164 -21.31 1.78 -19.13
N ILE A 165 -20.39 1.87 -18.18
CA ILE A 165 -20.47 2.72 -17.00
C ILE A 165 -19.47 3.89 -17.18
N HIS A 166 -19.95 5.12 -17.14
CA HIS A 166 -19.15 6.33 -17.38
C HIS A 166 -18.84 7.04 -16.07
N VAL A 167 -17.96 6.49 -15.22
CA VAL A 167 -17.63 7.14 -13.94
C VAL A 167 -16.94 8.49 -14.18
N PRO A 168 -17.52 9.63 -13.76
CA PRO A 168 -16.94 10.96 -13.96
C PRO A 168 -15.86 11.26 -12.92
N ARG A 169 -14.59 11.35 -13.34
CA ARG A 169 -13.52 11.91 -12.48
C ARG A 169 -13.47 13.44 -12.61
N LEU A 170 -12.77 14.09 -11.67
CA LEU A 170 -12.50 15.52 -11.77
C LEU A 170 -11.70 15.85 -13.02
N LEU A 171 -12.05 16.92 -13.73
CA LEU A 171 -11.28 17.38 -14.88
C LEU A 171 -9.97 18.01 -14.43
N CYS A 172 -8.89 17.70 -15.13
CA CYS A 172 -7.63 18.44 -14.99
C CYS A 172 -7.83 19.90 -15.43
N THR A 173 -7.50 20.85 -14.56
CA THR A 173 -7.64 22.30 -14.84
C THR A 173 -6.74 22.77 -15.98
N PHE A 174 -5.68 22.03 -16.29
CA PHE A 174 -4.71 22.35 -17.34
C PHE A 174 -4.99 21.62 -18.67
N GLY A 175 -5.95 20.70 -18.71
CA GLY A 175 -6.33 19.97 -19.92
C GLY A 175 -5.13 19.36 -20.66
N THR A 176 -5.02 19.62 -21.95
CA THR A 176 -3.93 19.13 -22.83
C THR A 176 -2.58 19.80 -22.57
N GLU A 177 -2.53 20.97 -21.91
CA GLU A 177 -1.29 21.68 -21.54
C GLU A 177 -0.73 21.24 -20.17
N CYS A 178 -1.26 20.15 -19.60
CA CYS A 178 -0.84 19.67 -18.30
C CYS A 178 0.65 19.29 -18.28
N ALA A 179 1.46 19.96 -17.46
CA ALA A 179 2.87 19.60 -17.27
C ALA A 179 3.05 18.25 -16.53
N ARG A 180 1.98 17.68 -15.98
CA ARG A 180 1.98 16.47 -15.14
C ARG A 180 1.57 15.20 -15.88
N LEU A 181 1.63 15.20 -17.21
CA LEU A 181 1.30 14.02 -18.01
C LEU A 181 2.26 12.84 -17.78
N LEU A 182 3.44 13.07 -17.22
CA LEU A 182 4.38 12.01 -16.85
C LEU A 182 4.12 11.44 -15.43
N GLN A 183 3.19 11.99 -14.66
CA GLN A 183 2.88 11.56 -13.31
C GLN A 183 1.71 10.54 -13.33
N GLU A 184 2.02 9.27 -13.05
CA GLU A 184 1.06 8.17 -13.08
C GLU A 184 -0.11 8.41 -12.11
N GLU A 185 0.14 8.88 -10.89
CA GLU A 185 -0.88 9.18 -9.89
C GLU A 185 -1.83 10.30 -10.37
N HIS A 186 -1.29 11.36 -10.98
CA HIS A 186 -2.11 12.45 -11.55
C HIS A 186 -3.06 11.94 -12.63
N LEU A 187 -2.55 11.14 -13.58
CA LEU A 187 -3.36 10.53 -14.63
C LEU A 187 -4.41 9.54 -14.09
N ASN A 188 -4.16 8.93 -12.93
CA ASN A 188 -5.11 8.04 -12.28
C ASN A 188 -6.23 8.79 -11.52
N MET A 189 -6.00 10.05 -11.15
CA MET A 189 -6.97 10.88 -10.40
C MET A 189 -7.83 11.79 -11.27
N PHE A 190 -7.29 12.31 -12.38
CA PHE A 190 -7.94 13.34 -13.19
C PHE A 190 -8.31 12.86 -14.59
N THR A 191 -9.48 13.28 -15.07
CA THR A 191 -9.87 13.14 -16.47
C THR A 191 -9.21 14.23 -17.31
N HIS A 192 -8.74 13.84 -18.49
CA HIS A 192 -8.33 14.75 -19.56
C HIS A 192 -9.20 14.47 -20.80
N SER A 193 -9.32 15.43 -21.72
CA SER A 193 -10.22 15.34 -22.89
C SER A 193 -9.88 14.17 -23.83
N ASP A 194 -8.59 13.92 -24.04
CA ASP A 194 -8.08 12.99 -25.07
C ASP A 194 -7.23 11.86 -24.49
N ILE A 195 -7.32 11.65 -23.18
CA ILE A 195 -6.61 10.59 -22.46
C ILE A 195 -7.64 9.65 -21.86
N ARG A 196 -7.37 8.35 -21.93
CA ARG A 196 -8.20 7.34 -21.26
C ARG A 196 -8.06 7.49 -19.75
N ASP A 197 -9.18 7.58 -19.05
CA ASP A 197 -9.25 7.42 -17.59
C ASP A 197 -8.71 6.03 -17.18
N ILE A 198 -9.05 4.99 -17.94
CA ILE A 198 -8.52 3.62 -17.77
C ILE A 198 -7.49 3.33 -18.87
N ARG A 199 -6.22 3.57 -18.57
CA ARG A 199 -5.08 3.33 -19.48
C ARG A 199 -4.73 1.83 -19.56
N ILE A 200 -4.19 1.41 -20.70
CA ILE A 200 -3.82 0.01 -20.95
C ILE A 200 -2.59 -0.36 -20.14
N LEU A 201 -2.54 -1.55 -19.53
CA LEU A 201 -1.32 -2.02 -18.87
C LEU A 201 -0.17 -2.18 -19.88
N CYS A 202 0.97 -1.54 -19.63
CA CYS A 202 2.17 -1.68 -20.45
C CYS A 202 2.73 -3.10 -20.35
N LYS A 203 2.94 -3.77 -21.49
CA LYS A 203 3.53 -5.13 -21.54
C LYS A 203 4.95 -5.21 -20.98
N HIS A 204 5.66 -4.10 -20.98
CA HIS A 204 7.02 -3.98 -20.44
C HIS A 204 7.06 -3.44 -19.01
N ALA A 205 5.90 -3.05 -18.45
CA ALA A 205 5.76 -2.52 -17.10
C ALA A 205 6.88 -1.53 -16.69
N ASP A 206 7.55 -1.81 -15.59
CA ASP A 206 8.72 -1.11 -15.06
C ASP A 206 9.94 -1.05 -16.02
N LYS A 207 10.13 -2.06 -16.87
CA LYS A 207 11.21 -2.15 -17.88
C LYS A 207 10.91 -1.34 -19.15
N CYS A 208 9.81 -0.59 -19.20
CA CYS A 208 9.45 0.20 -20.38
C CYS A 208 10.42 1.37 -20.63
N HIS A 209 11.13 1.33 -21.75
CA HIS A 209 12.03 2.42 -22.17
C HIS A 209 11.28 3.71 -22.55
N SER A 210 10.00 3.60 -22.92
CA SER A 210 9.14 4.73 -23.32
C SER A 210 8.39 5.36 -22.14
N ARG A 211 8.74 5.02 -20.89
CA ARG A 211 8.04 5.53 -19.70
C ARG A 211 8.18 7.04 -19.47
N ARG A 212 9.12 7.69 -20.17
CA ARG A 212 9.29 9.16 -20.20
C ARG A 212 8.77 9.80 -21.47
N ASP A 213 8.22 9.02 -22.41
CA ASP A 213 7.58 9.56 -23.61
C ASP A 213 6.13 9.92 -23.27
N PRO A 214 5.74 11.21 -23.31
CA PRO A 214 4.37 11.65 -23.09
C PRO A 214 3.36 10.87 -23.94
N LYS A 215 3.67 10.57 -25.20
CA LYS A 215 2.76 9.84 -26.11
C LYS A 215 2.50 8.40 -25.67
N HIS A 216 3.49 7.79 -25.01
CA HIS A 216 3.37 6.44 -24.48
C HIS A 216 2.55 6.44 -23.17
N VAL A 217 2.88 7.31 -22.21
CA VAL A 217 2.24 7.33 -20.87
C VAL A 217 0.77 7.75 -20.90
N VAL A 218 0.33 8.52 -21.90
CA VAL A 218 -1.11 8.82 -22.08
C VAL A 218 -1.91 7.61 -22.52
N LYS A 219 -1.29 6.63 -23.18
CA LYS A 219 -1.95 5.41 -23.67
C LYS A 219 -1.80 4.24 -22.69
N PHE A 220 -0.63 4.13 -22.08
CA PHE A 220 -0.24 3.01 -21.24
C PHE A 220 0.01 3.44 -19.80
N ARG A 221 -0.48 2.65 -18.85
CA ARG A 221 -0.08 2.69 -17.45
C ARG A 221 1.03 1.67 -17.21
N HIS A 222 1.97 1.99 -16.33
CA HIS A 222 3.04 1.07 -15.95
C HIS A 222 2.73 0.48 -14.58
N ALA A 223 2.55 -0.85 -14.50
CA ALA A 223 2.52 -1.51 -13.19
C ALA A 223 3.84 -1.27 -12.45
N MET A 224 3.76 -1.10 -11.14
CA MET A 224 4.95 -1.16 -10.31
C MET A 224 5.28 -2.62 -10.05
N ALA A 225 6.35 -3.16 -10.65
CA ALA A 225 6.85 -4.43 -10.16
C ALA A 225 7.52 -4.19 -8.80
N LEU A 226 7.12 -4.99 -7.81
CA LEU A 226 7.63 -4.94 -6.44
C LEU A 226 9.16 -5.11 -6.36
N GLN A 227 9.76 -5.73 -7.36
CA GLN A 227 11.19 -5.99 -7.45
C GLN A 227 12.00 -4.79 -7.99
N ASP A 228 11.32 -3.74 -8.50
CA ASP A 228 11.94 -2.60 -9.21
C ASP A 228 11.70 -1.23 -8.55
N SER A 229 10.76 -1.11 -7.60
CA SER A 229 10.81 -0.01 -6.64
C SER A 229 12.00 -0.22 -5.72
N GLY A 230 12.80 0.82 -5.49
CA GLY A 230 13.73 0.78 -4.36
C GLY A 230 12.92 0.46 -3.12
N ILE A 231 13.09 -0.75 -2.62
CA ILE A 231 12.58 -1.17 -1.34
C ILE A 231 13.71 -0.95 -0.37
N VAL A 232 13.48 -0.11 0.63
CA VAL A 232 14.40 0.04 1.75
C VAL A 232 13.91 -0.86 2.87
N PRO A 233 14.72 -1.82 3.34
CA PRO A 233 14.31 -2.67 4.46
C PRO A 233 14.18 -1.86 5.75
N PHE A 234 13.21 -2.21 6.59
CA PHE A 234 13.01 -1.60 7.90
C PHE A 234 13.68 -2.42 9.00
N TYR A 235 14.61 -1.82 9.73
CA TYR A 235 15.42 -2.43 10.79
C TYR A 235 15.11 -1.89 12.19
N HIS A 236 14.14 -0.98 12.32
CA HIS A 236 13.67 -0.48 13.62
C HIS A 236 14.77 0.22 14.45
N LEU A 237 15.64 0.97 13.77
CA LEU A 237 16.82 1.65 14.33
C LEU A 237 16.45 2.82 15.26
N ASN A 238 15.27 3.41 15.07
CA ASN A 238 14.79 4.56 15.86
C ASN A 238 13.78 4.20 16.96
N LYS A 239 13.62 2.91 17.31
CA LYS A 239 12.55 2.41 18.19
C LYS A 239 12.40 3.09 19.56
N ASN A 240 13.47 3.70 20.06
CA ASN A 240 13.54 4.32 21.39
C ASN A 240 13.65 5.85 21.33
N ILE A 241 13.43 6.49 20.17
CA ILE A 241 13.60 7.93 20.01
C ILE A 241 12.23 8.62 20.06
N ASP A 242 12.13 9.64 20.92
CA ASP A 242 10.94 10.49 20.98
C ASP A 242 11.10 11.77 20.15
N PHE A 243 10.82 11.68 18.85
CA PHE A 243 11.07 12.79 17.93
C PHE A 243 10.23 14.05 18.19
N GLU A 244 8.97 13.92 18.66
CA GLU A 244 8.13 15.08 18.97
C GLU A 244 8.63 15.80 20.24
N GLN A 245 9.00 15.04 21.27
CA GLN A 245 9.59 15.61 22.47
C GLN A 245 10.94 16.27 22.16
N ASN A 246 11.78 15.63 21.35
CA ASN A 246 13.04 16.21 20.87
C ASN A 246 12.80 17.52 20.12
N GLN A 247 11.84 17.55 19.20
CA GLN A 247 11.45 18.74 18.45
C GLN A 247 11.03 19.88 19.39
N SER A 248 10.15 19.57 20.35
CA SER A 248 9.66 20.54 21.34
C SER A 248 10.78 21.10 22.20
N ASN A 249 11.68 20.22 22.67
CA ASN A 249 12.85 20.60 23.47
C ASN A 249 13.81 21.49 22.70
N ASN A 250 14.15 21.13 21.46
CA ASN A 250 15.03 21.94 20.61
C ASN A 250 14.47 23.36 20.42
N ILE A 251 13.16 23.49 20.13
CA ILE A 251 12.49 24.79 20.00
C ILE A 251 12.55 25.58 21.32
N ALA A 252 12.23 24.92 22.44
CA ALA A 252 12.22 25.56 23.76
C ALA A 252 13.61 26.06 24.17
N TYR A 253 14.67 25.28 23.94
CA TYR A 253 16.04 25.69 24.26
C TYR A 253 16.43 26.97 23.53
N ILE A 254 16.10 27.09 22.25
CA ILE A 254 16.40 28.29 21.46
C ILE A 254 15.61 29.48 21.96
N ASN A 255 14.29 29.34 22.12
CA ASN A 255 13.45 30.46 22.57
C ASN A 255 13.88 30.96 23.95
N ASN A 256 14.12 30.07 24.90
CA ASN A 256 14.60 30.42 26.23
C ASN A 256 15.97 31.14 26.18
N TYR A 257 16.86 30.73 25.27
CA TYR A 257 18.14 31.38 25.08
C TYR A 257 17.99 32.78 24.47
N VAL A 258 17.19 32.92 23.41
CA VAL A 258 16.88 34.19 22.74
C VAL A 258 16.30 35.20 23.74
N GLU A 259 15.36 34.76 24.58
CA GLU A 259 14.76 35.58 25.63
C GLU A 259 15.79 35.99 26.69
N ARG A 260 16.55 35.04 27.23
CA ARG A 260 17.55 35.30 28.27
C ARG A 260 18.66 36.24 27.80
N GLU A 261 19.12 36.09 26.56
CA GLU A 261 20.19 36.89 25.97
C GLU A 261 19.70 38.19 25.32
N ASN A 262 18.39 38.48 25.40
CA ASN A 262 17.72 39.66 24.82
C ASN A 262 17.99 39.84 23.32
N TRP A 263 17.86 38.77 22.54
CA TRP A 263 17.96 38.84 21.08
C TRP A 263 16.71 39.48 20.48
N GLU A 264 16.86 40.19 19.37
CA GLU A 264 15.71 40.73 18.63
C GLU A 264 14.86 39.55 18.07
N PRO A 265 13.54 39.51 18.34
CA PRO A 265 12.68 38.41 17.90
C PRO A 265 12.33 38.51 16.41
N LEU A 266 11.67 37.46 15.89
CA LEU A 266 11.12 37.49 14.53
C LEU A 266 10.04 38.59 14.38
N PRO A 267 10.12 39.47 13.37
CA PRO A 267 9.19 40.60 13.21
C PRO A 267 7.71 40.20 13.13
N SER A 268 7.40 39.07 12.50
CA SER A 268 6.04 38.55 12.33
C SER A 268 5.64 37.50 13.38
N GLY A 269 6.55 37.15 14.32
CA GLY A 269 6.38 36.00 15.22
C GLY A 269 6.41 34.63 14.51
N SER A 270 6.64 34.58 13.20
CA SER A 270 6.64 33.37 12.38
C SER A 270 7.91 33.29 11.53
N ILE A 271 8.32 32.07 11.18
CA ILE A 271 9.49 31.84 10.32
C ILE A 271 9.13 32.26 8.88
N PRO A 272 10.03 32.97 8.16
CA PRO A 272 9.85 33.26 6.74
C PRO A 272 9.56 32.00 5.92
N GLN A 273 8.50 32.05 5.11
CA GLN A 273 8.02 30.93 4.32
C GLN A 273 9.09 30.39 3.34
N GLU A 274 9.93 31.27 2.79
CA GLU A 274 11.05 30.90 1.92
C GLU A 274 12.05 29.93 2.59
N ILE A 275 12.29 30.06 3.90
CA ILE A 275 13.19 29.18 4.65
C ILE A 275 12.57 27.80 4.81
N ILE A 276 11.27 27.75 5.14
CA ILE A 276 10.51 26.51 5.24
C ILE A 276 10.47 25.79 3.89
N GLU A 277 10.24 26.53 2.81
CA GLU A 277 10.20 25.97 1.46
C GLU A 277 11.57 25.45 1.02
N TRP A 278 12.64 26.17 1.29
CA TRP A 278 14.00 25.70 1.02
C TRP A 278 14.34 24.44 1.84
N LEU A 279 13.99 24.41 3.13
CA LEU A 279 14.15 23.21 3.96
C LEU A 279 13.37 22.02 3.43
N ARG A 280 12.30 22.23 2.65
CA ARG A 280 11.52 21.19 1.94
C ARG A 280 12.14 20.75 0.62
N THR A 281 13.11 21.48 0.07
CA THR A 281 13.79 21.10 -1.19
C THR A 281 15.17 20.47 -0.95
N VAL A 282 15.85 20.76 0.16
CA VAL A 282 17.20 20.20 0.42
C VAL A 282 17.22 18.68 0.39
N GLN A 283 18.24 18.09 -0.23
CA GLN A 283 18.38 16.64 -0.36
C GLN A 283 19.55 16.12 0.48
N PRO A 284 19.50 14.86 0.95
CA PRO A 284 20.67 14.24 1.57
C PRO A 284 21.78 14.06 0.52
N VAL A 285 22.96 14.57 0.82
CA VAL A 285 24.17 14.49 -0.01
C VAL A 285 25.19 13.62 0.70
N HIS A 286 25.54 12.51 0.08
CA HIS A 286 26.60 11.62 0.53
C HIS A 286 27.82 11.81 -0.34
N ARG A 287 29.00 11.80 0.28
CA ARG A 287 30.29 11.83 -0.40
C ARG A 287 31.04 10.55 -0.09
N CYS A 288 31.66 9.96 -1.11
CA CYS A 288 32.49 8.77 -0.96
C CYS A 288 33.70 8.82 -1.89
N ASN A 289 34.70 7.98 -1.60
CA ASN A 289 35.80 7.75 -2.52
C ASN A 289 35.37 6.89 -3.72
N PRO A 290 36.13 6.88 -4.83
CA PRO A 290 35.77 6.13 -6.04
C PRO A 290 35.69 4.61 -5.84
N GLU A 291 36.53 4.03 -4.98
CA GLU A 291 36.52 2.58 -4.67
C GLU A 291 35.23 2.15 -3.96
N ILE A 292 34.78 2.91 -2.97
CA ILE A 292 33.51 2.67 -2.28
C ILE A 292 32.35 2.86 -3.26
N PHE A 293 32.42 3.87 -4.14
CA PHE A 293 31.41 4.06 -5.17
C PHE A 293 31.33 2.87 -6.15
N LYS A 294 32.47 2.32 -6.55
CA LYS A 294 32.52 1.09 -7.36
C LYS A 294 31.85 -0.08 -6.64
N SER A 295 32.10 -0.27 -5.35
CA SER A 295 31.42 -1.29 -4.55
C SER A 295 29.90 -1.05 -4.46
N ILE A 296 29.45 0.20 -4.29
CA ILE A 296 28.02 0.57 -4.32
C ILE A 296 27.36 0.12 -5.63
N LEU A 297 28.02 0.31 -6.77
CA LEU A 297 27.52 -0.11 -8.08
C LEU A 297 27.42 -1.64 -8.20
N ILE A 298 28.43 -2.38 -7.73
CA ILE A 298 28.49 -3.84 -7.81
C ILE A 298 27.43 -4.48 -6.90
N HIS A 299 27.31 -4.01 -5.67
CA HIS A 299 26.32 -4.48 -4.70
C HIS A 299 24.90 -4.01 -5.02
N GLY A 300 24.74 -2.96 -5.84
CA GLY A 300 23.43 -2.43 -6.21
C GLY A 300 22.72 -1.64 -5.10
N HIS A 301 23.45 -1.21 -4.07
CA HIS A 301 22.92 -0.39 -2.98
C HIS A 301 24.05 0.33 -2.22
N VAL A 302 23.72 1.48 -1.63
CA VAL A 302 24.53 2.13 -0.59
C VAL A 302 24.26 1.42 0.74
N MET A 303 25.28 1.30 1.58
CA MET A 303 25.22 0.48 2.80
C MET A 303 25.90 1.16 3.99
N SER A 304 25.38 0.93 5.18
CA SER A 304 25.99 1.39 6.44
C SER A 304 27.29 0.64 6.75
N ARG A 305 28.08 1.14 7.71
CA ARG A 305 29.27 0.43 8.16
C ARG A 305 28.94 -0.94 8.76
N GLU A 306 27.90 -1.05 9.56
CA GLU A 306 27.48 -2.33 10.17
C GLU A 306 27.18 -3.38 9.10
N TYR A 307 26.52 -2.99 8.01
CA TYR A 307 26.26 -3.89 6.88
C TYR A 307 27.55 -4.31 6.17
N MET A 308 28.48 -3.36 5.94
CA MET A 308 29.79 -3.66 5.36
C MET A 308 30.59 -4.66 6.23
N GLU A 309 30.48 -4.55 7.55
CA GLU A 309 31.10 -5.49 8.48
C GLU A 309 30.44 -6.87 8.42
N ALA A 310 29.11 -6.94 8.27
CA ALA A 310 28.38 -8.20 8.12
C ALA A 310 28.73 -8.94 6.82
N LEU A 311 29.10 -8.24 5.74
CA LEU A 311 29.60 -8.83 4.49
C LEU A 311 30.94 -9.61 4.66
N LYS A 312 31.58 -9.55 5.83
CA LYS A 312 32.72 -10.40 6.16
C LYS A 312 32.33 -11.87 6.34
N ASP A 313 31.06 -12.12 6.67
CA ASP A 313 30.52 -13.46 6.78
C ASP A 313 30.08 -14.01 5.39
N PRO A 314 30.57 -15.19 4.96
CA PRO A 314 30.17 -15.80 3.70
C PRO A 314 28.67 -16.07 3.59
N GLY A 315 28.03 -16.51 4.69
CA GLY A 315 26.59 -16.79 4.72
C GLY A 315 25.75 -15.53 4.49
N PHE A 316 26.11 -14.44 5.18
CA PHE A 316 25.52 -13.13 5.01
C PHE A 316 25.72 -12.61 3.58
N THR A 317 26.91 -12.77 3.01
CA THR A 317 27.22 -12.39 1.63
C THR A 317 26.36 -13.13 0.62
N ALA A 318 26.20 -14.45 0.79
CA ALA A 318 25.33 -15.26 -0.06
C ALA A 318 23.86 -14.79 0.02
N ASN A 319 23.37 -14.48 1.23
CA ASN A 319 22.03 -13.90 1.41
C ASN A 319 21.90 -12.52 0.74
N SER A 320 22.92 -11.66 0.87
CA SER A 320 22.95 -10.35 0.19
C SER A 320 22.87 -10.49 -1.33
N ILE A 321 23.52 -11.51 -1.92
CA ILE A 321 23.49 -11.78 -3.37
C ILE A 321 22.10 -12.23 -3.82
N LEU A 322 21.43 -13.09 -3.06
CA LEU A 322 20.05 -13.51 -3.34
C LEU A 322 19.08 -12.31 -3.37
N HIS A 323 19.36 -11.27 -2.59
CA HIS A 323 18.58 -10.04 -2.58
C HIS A 323 18.97 -9.03 -3.66
N HIS A 324 20.05 -9.27 -4.42
CA HIS A 324 20.47 -8.39 -5.50
C HIS A 324 19.42 -8.31 -6.61
N SER A 325 19.16 -7.09 -7.12
CA SER A 325 18.06 -6.83 -8.08
C SER A 325 18.12 -7.69 -9.34
N ARG A 326 19.33 -7.99 -9.84
CA ARG A 326 19.51 -8.87 -11.02
C ARG A 326 19.14 -10.32 -10.75
N ILE A 327 19.35 -10.82 -9.54
CA ILE A 327 19.01 -12.20 -9.14
C ILE A 327 17.52 -12.32 -8.87
N ARG A 328 16.93 -11.35 -8.14
CA ARG A 328 15.50 -11.31 -7.83
C ARG A 328 14.60 -11.27 -9.07
N ARG A 329 15.10 -10.72 -10.17
CA ARG A 329 14.40 -10.61 -11.47
C ARG A 329 14.34 -11.91 -12.27
N ILE A 330 15.04 -12.96 -11.85
CA ILE A 330 15.01 -14.26 -12.52
C ILE A 330 13.67 -14.93 -12.19
N ASP A 331 12.76 -14.97 -13.15
CA ASP A 331 11.38 -15.44 -12.95
C ASP A 331 11.32 -16.90 -12.49
N ALA A 332 12.27 -17.74 -12.94
CA ALA A 332 12.36 -19.13 -12.53
C ALA A 332 12.56 -19.28 -11.02
N LEU A 333 13.27 -18.35 -10.36
CA LEU A 333 13.49 -18.39 -8.91
C LEU A 333 12.23 -18.05 -8.09
N LYS A 334 11.09 -17.77 -8.73
CA LYS A 334 9.79 -17.70 -8.04
C LYS A 334 9.26 -19.07 -7.63
N VAL A 335 9.79 -20.14 -8.23
CA VAL A 335 9.47 -21.52 -7.85
C VAL A 335 10.36 -21.89 -6.65
N PRO A 336 9.78 -22.29 -5.49
CA PRO A 336 10.54 -22.50 -4.25
C PRO A 336 11.72 -23.48 -4.39
N ILE A 337 11.55 -24.56 -5.17
CA ILE A 337 12.57 -25.58 -5.38
C ILE A 337 13.79 -24.99 -6.11
N TYR A 338 13.56 -24.17 -7.15
CA TYR A 338 14.64 -23.53 -7.91
C TYR A 338 15.32 -22.43 -7.09
N ALA A 339 14.56 -21.69 -6.28
CA ALA A 339 15.11 -20.71 -5.34
C ALA A 339 16.06 -21.36 -4.33
N GLU A 340 15.68 -22.52 -3.79
CA GLU A 340 16.48 -23.25 -2.80
C GLU A 340 17.77 -23.81 -3.43
N SER A 341 17.70 -24.39 -4.63
CA SER A 341 18.88 -24.85 -5.36
C SER A 341 19.81 -23.68 -5.72
N ALA A 342 19.25 -22.53 -6.16
CA ALA A 342 20.03 -21.32 -6.42
C ALA A 342 20.72 -20.79 -5.15
N LYS A 343 20.05 -20.82 -3.99
CA LYS A 343 20.65 -20.47 -2.70
C LYS A 343 21.84 -21.37 -2.36
N LYS A 344 21.71 -22.69 -2.54
CA LYS A 344 22.80 -23.65 -2.31
C LYS A 344 23.98 -23.39 -3.25
N TYR A 345 23.70 -23.19 -4.54
CA TYR A 345 24.71 -22.87 -5.55
C TYR A 345 25.48 -21.58 -5.24
N ILE A 346 24.76 -20.50 -4.93
CA ILE A 346 25.34 -19.19 -4.56
C ILE A 346 26.19 -19.32 -3.30
N THR A 347 25.69 -20.00 -2.26
CA THR A 347 26.42 -20.19 -1.00
C THR A 347 27.74 -20.93 -1.22
N ALA A 348 27.73 -21.99 -2.03
CA ALA A 348 28.93 -22.76 -2.34
C ALA A 348 29.96 -21.94 -3.14
N LEU A 349 29.52 -21.15 -4.12
CA LEU A 349 30.39 -20.24 -4.89
C LEU A 349 31.01 -19.14 -4.02
N VAL A 350 30.23 -18.53 -3.11
CA VAL A 350 30.77 -17.51 -2.19
C VAL A 350 31.85 -18.12 -1.30
N ALA A 351 31.59 -19.30 -0.72
CA ALA A 351 32.58 -19.99 0.09
C ALA A 351 33.86 -20.29 -0.69
N GLU A 352 33.73 -20.72 -1.96
CA GLU A 352 34.88 -20.97 -2.84
C GLU A 352 35.71 -19.69 -3.08
N GLU A 353 35.08 -18.57 -3.39
CA GLU A 353 35.77 -17.29 -3.60
C GLU A 353 36.44 -16.77 -2.31
N TYR A 354 35.81 -16.92 -1.16
CA TYR A 354 36.37 -16.52 0.13
C TYR A 354 37.58 -17.38 0.51
N GLU A 355 37.56 -18.68 0.18
CA GLU A 355 38.69 -19.58 0.39
C GLU A 355 39.86 -19.26 -0.53
N LYS A 356 39.62 -19.05 -1.84
CA LYS A 356 40.65 -18.67 -2.82
C LYS A 356 41.43 -17.43 -2.39
N ASN A 357 40.76 -16.50 -1.70
CA ASN A 357 41.35 -15.25 -1.22
C ASN A 357 41.79 -15.31 0.26
N GLY A 358 41.74 -16.48 0.91
CA GLY A 358 42.28 -16.71 2.26
C GLY A 358 41.42 -16.22 3.43
N PHE A 359 40.14 -15.90 3.23
CA PHE A 359 39.27 -15.31 4.27
C PHE A 359 38.71 -16.34 5.27
N LEU A 360 38.55 -17.61 4.85
CA LEU A 360 37.98 -18.68 5.69
C LEU A 360 38.97 -19.28 6.71
N LYS A 361 40.28 -19.01 6.58
CA LYS A 361 41.32 -19.51 7.51
C LYS A 361 41.42 -18.72 8.83
N MET A 362 40.69 -17.61 9.00
CA MET A 362 40.78 -16.74 10.19
C MET A 362 39.67 -16.90 11.24
N HIS A 363 38.65 -17.75 11.01
CA HIS A 363 37.51 -17.92 11.91
C HIS A 363 37.49 -19.24 12.71
N SER A 364 38.63 -19.95 12.82
CA SER A 364 38.69 -21.24 13.52
C SER A 364 38.75 -21.14 15.05
N ASN A 365 38.44 -19.99 15.66
CA ASN A 365 38.27 -19.87 17.10
C ASN A 365 37.03 -19.01 17.37
N GLU A 366 36.08 -19.58 18.12
CA GLU A 366 34.80 -19.00 18.57
C GLU A 366 33.62 -19.18 17.60
N ASN A 367 32.79 -20.17 17.92
CA ASN A 367 31.51 -20.58 17.29
C ASN A 367 31.58 -21.64 16.17
N ALA A 368 32.02 -22.84 16.53
CA ALA A 368 32.02 -24.03 15.69
C ALA A 368 30.63 -24.68 15.45
N GLU A 369 29.52 -23.98 15.74
CA GLU A 369 28.17 -24.54 15.58
C GLU A 369 27.50 -24.13 14.24
N GLU A 370 27.94 -23.07 13.56
CA GLU A 370 27.32 -22.62 12.29
C GLU A 370 27.98 -23.21 11.02
N THR A 371 29.05 -24.00 11.16
CA THR A 371 29.69 -24.68 10.01
C THR A 371 29.10 -26.06 9.71
N GLN A 372 27.98 -26.43 10.33
CA GLN A 372 27.31 -27.74 10.20
C GLN A 372 26.29 -27.84 9.06
N PHE A 373 26.29 -26.95 8.06
CA PHE A 373 25.40 -27.09 6.90
C PHE A 373 25.92 -28.00 5.76
N LEU A 374 27.04 -28.69 5.97
CA LEU A 374 27.62 -29.63 4.98
C LEU A 374 27.86 -31.06 5.50
N SER A 375 27.36 -31.42 6.69
CA SER A 375 27.65 -32.75 7.28
C SER A 375 26.49 -33.35 8.07
N SER A 376 25.28 -33.37 7.50
CA SER A 376 24.17 -34.18 8.06
C SER A 376 23.73 -35.34 7.17
N ASP A 377 24.37 -35.58 6.02
CA ASP A 377 24.16 -36.81 5.25
C ASP A 377 25.43 -37.66 5.27
N ASN A 378 25.34 -38.80 5.97
CA ASN A 378 26.37 -39.83 6.10
C ASN A 378 26.52 -40.67 4.81
N SER A 379 26.68 -40.03 3.66
CA SER A 379 27.04 -40.73 2.42
C SER A 379 27.85 -39.85 1.46
N ILE A 380 29.11 -40.27 1.23
CA ILE A 380 30.01 -39.90 0.13
C ILE A 380 30.62 -38.49 0.22
N SER A 381 31.95 -38.46 0.43
CA SER A 381 32.82 -37.28 0.32
C SER A 381 32.78 -36.71 -1.10
N THR A 382 31.76 -35.92 -1.40
CA THR A 382 31.62 -35.21 -2.66
C THR A 382 32.45 -33.94 -2.52
N SER A 383 33.44 -33.70 -3.39
CA SER A 383 34.24 -32.48 -3.30
C SER A 383 33.32 -31.26 -3.49
N ARG A 384 33.61 -30.10 -2.86
CA ARG A 384 32.74 -28.91 -3.01
C ARG A 384 32.58 -28.51 -4.49
N SER A 385 33.61 -28.71 -5.30
CA SER A 385 33.55 -28.57 -6.76
C SER A 385 32.51 -29.50 -7.40
N ASP A 386 32.40 -30.75 -6.96
CA ASP A 386 31.40 -31.69 -7.46
C ASP A 386 29.98 -31.28 -7.04
N PHE A 387 29.81 -30.69 -5.84
CA PHE A 387 28.53 -30.14 -5.39
C PHE A 387 28.11 -28.91 -6.21
N ILE A 388 29.03 -27.96 -6.43
CA ILE A 388 28.81 -26.79 -7.29
C ILE A 388 28.40 -27.24 -8.70
N ASN A 389 29.10 -28.24 -9.25
CA ASN A 389 28.78 -28.81 -10.55
C ASN A 389 27.40 -29.47 -10.58
N LYS A 390 27.02 -30.23 -9.54
CA LYS A 390 25.70 -30.86 -9.43
C LYS A 390 24.57 -29.83 -9.43
N GLU A 391 24.66 -28.80 -8.60
CA GLU A 391 23.62 -27.75 -8.53
C GLU A 391 23.61 -26.88 -9.80
N CYS A 392 24.78 -26.59 -10.39
CA CYS A 392 24.87 -25.91 -11.68
C CYS A 392 24.16 -26.69 -12.78
N VAL A 393 24.41 -28.00 -12.87
CA VAL A 393 23.75 -28.90 -13.83
C VAL A 393 22.25 -28.90 -13.57
N TYR A 394 21.79 -29.05 -12.33
CA TYR A 394 20.36 -29.01 -12.02
C TYR A 394 19.70 -27.69 -12.45
N LEU A 395 20.27 -26.54 -12.08
CA LEU A 395 19.72 -25.23 -12.40
C LEU A 395 19.74 -24.96 -13.91
N SER A 396 20.83 -25.29 -14.61
CA SER A 396 20.95 -25.10 -16.06
C SER A 396 19.95 -25.91 -16.90
N HIS A 397 19.37 -26.98 -16.36
CA HIS A 397 18.25 -27.69 -17.00
C HIS A 397 16.89 -27.01 -16.77
N ASN A 398 16.77 -26.15 -15.76
CA ASN A 398 15.49 -25.60 -15.28
C ASN A 398 15.38 -24.08 -15.45
N ILE A 399 16.48 -23.36 -15.69
CA ILE A 399 16.53 -21.92 -15.89
C ILE A 399 17.31 -21.58 -17.16
N SER A 400 17.13 -20.38 -17.71
CA SER A 400 17.81 -19.98 -18.95
C SER A 400 19.33 -19.89 -18.78
N SER A 401 20.08 -20.09 -19.87
CA SER A 401 21.54 -19.94 -19.87
C SER A 401 21.97 -18.53 -19.44
N ASP A 402 21.21 -17.52 -19.83
CA ASP A 402 21.48 -16.12 -19.49
C ASP A 402 21.27 -15.86 -17.99
N ASP A 403 20.24 -16.47 -17.39
CA ASP A 403 19.98 -16.38 -15.96
C ASP A 403 21.06 -17.09 -15.15
N MET A 404 21.48 -18.29 -15.58
CA MET A 404 22.60 -19.01 -14.95
C MET A 404 23.89 -18.19 -14.98
N ASN A 405 24.24 -17.65 -16.15
CA ASN A 405 25.41 -16.77 -16.30
C ASN A 405 25.29 -15.54 -15.41
N THR A 406 24.09 -14.98 -15.27
CA THR A 406 23.83 -13.85 -14.37
C THR A 406 24.06 -14.22 -12.90
N ILE A 407 23.57 -15.38 -12.45
CA ILE A 407 23.78 -15.89 -11.08
C ILE A 407 25.28 -16.05 -10.83
N HIS A 408 25.99 -16.77 -11.69
CA HIS A 408 27.42 -17.03 -11.52
C HIS A 408 28.23 -15.71 -11.50
N LYS A 409 28.08 -14.88 -12.54
CA LYS A 409 28.81 -13.61 -12.67
C LYS A 409 28.58 -12.69 -11.47
N LYS A 410 27.32 -12.48 -11.06
CA LYS A 410 27.01 -11.58 -9.94
C LYS A 410 27.47 -12.13 -8.59
N THR A 411 27.43 -13.45 -8.41
CA THR A 411 27.94 -14.08 -7.19
C THR A 411 29.43 -13.80 -7.02
N THR A 412 30.22 -14.03 -8.07
CA THR A 412 31.67 -13.79 -8.06
C THR A 412 32.00 -12.31 -7.86
N GLU A 413 31.38 -11.41 -8.62
CA GLU A 413 31.61 -9.96 -8.51
C GLU A 413 31.31 -9.43 -7.09
N ILE A 414 30.16 -9.80 -6.52
CA ILE A 414 29.74 -9.31 -5.21
C ILE A 414 30.61 -9.92 -4.10
N ALA A 415 30.97 -11.20 -4.18
CA ALA A 415 31.90 -11.82 -3.23
C ALA A 415 33.26 -11.09 -3.24
N GLN A 416 33.81 -10.81 -4.42
CA GLN A 416 35.08 -10.10 -4.57
C GLN A 416 35.00 -8.64 -4.06
N ALA A 417 33.90 -7.93 -4.36
CA ALA A 417 33.67 -6.59 -3.83
C ALA A 417 33.56 -6.58 -2.29
N SER A 418 32.85 -7.56 -1.72
CA SER A 418 32.71 -7.73 -0.26
C SER A 418 34.06 -7.91 0.43
N MET A 419 34.94 -8.73 -0.15
CA MET A 419 36.31 -8.93 0.35
C MET A 419 37.16 -7.67 0.25
N LYS A 420 37.05 -6.90 -0.84
CA LYS A 420 37.74 -5.61 -1.00
C LYS A 420 37.29 -4.59 0.04
N LEU A 421 36.00 -4.54 0.36
CA LEU A 421 35.47 -3.68 1.43
C LEU A 421 36.06 -4.02 2.80
N LYS A 422 36.28 -5.31 3.10
CA LYS A 422 36.94 -5.73 4.36
C LYS A 422 38.37 -5.20 4.49
N LEU A 423 39.12 -5.14 3.38
CA LEU A 423 40.50 -4.66 3.37
C LEU A 423 40.60 -3.12 3.35
N ASN A 424 39.48 -2.41 3.23
CA ASN A 424 39.46 -0.96 3.12
C ASN A 424 39.29 -0.30 4.51
N PRO A 425 40.28 0.48 5.00
CA PRO A 425 40.20 1.18 6.27
C PRO A 425 39.31 2.43 6.23
N THR A 426 38.75 2.79 5.07
CA THR A 426 37.97 4.04 4.90
C THR A 426 36.51 3.93 5.33
N GLY A 427 35.96 5.06 5.77
CA GLY A 427 34.57 5.22 6.20
C GLY A 427 34.40 5.47 7.69
N ILE A 428 33.14 5.59 8.11
CA ILE A 428 32.73 5.72 9.52
C ILE A 428 33.04 4.38 10.20
N GLY A 429 34.11 4.34 10.98
CA GLY A 429 34.60 3.16 11.69
C GLY A 429 35.31 3.55 12.98
N TYR A 430 35.02 4.76 13.48
CA TYR A 430 35.53 5.22 14.75
C TYR A 430 34.79 4.46 15.86
N ASP A 431 35.50 3.99 16.88
CA ASP A 431 34.88 3.17 17.94
C ASP A 431 33.67 3.85 18.61
N ARG A 432 33.62 5.19 18.59
CA ARG A 432 32.51 5.98 19.12
C ARG A 432 31.24 5.89 18.27
N ASP A 433 31.33 5.57 16.98
CA ASP A 433 30.14 5.42 16.12
C ASP A 433 29.27 4.24 16.56
N LYS A 434 29.88 3.17 17.07
CA LYS A 434 29.15 2.04 17.68
C LYS A 434 28.38 2.47 18.92
N GLN A 435 28.95 3.35 19.74
CA GLN A 435 28.30 3.86 20.96
C GLN A 435 27.13 4.79 20.64
N LEU A 436 27.26 5.61 19.59
CA LEU A 436 26.22 6.51 19.10
C LEU A 436 25.17 5.81 18.22
N GLY A 437 25.46 4.58 17.77
CA GLY A 437 24.64 3.83 16.81
C GLY A 437 24.68 4.37 15.38
N THR A 438 25.54 5.36 15.08
CA THR A 438 25.67 5.97 13.74
C THR A 438 26.21 5.00 12.70
N ASN A 439 26.98 3.99 13.13
CA ASN A 439 27.49 2.91 12.27
C ASN A 439 26.38 2.06 11.62
N LYS A 440 25.16 2.10 12.15
CA LYS A 440 23.98 1.38 11.63
C LYS A 440 23.26 2.14 10.52
N HIS A 441 23.65 3.37 10.25
CA HIS A 441 23.02 4.25 9.27
C HIS A 441 23.95 4.54 8.11
N VAL A 442 23.39 4.84 6.94
CA VAL A 442 24.14 5.49 5.86
C VAL A 442 24.25 6.97 6.21
N PHE A 443 25.48 7.45 6.36
CA PHE A 443 25.74 8.86 6.69
C PHE A 443 25.58 9.76 5.46
N SER A 444 25.04 10.95 5.68
CA SER A 444 24.96 12.01 4.67
C SER A 444 24.87 13.37 5.37
N ILE A 445 25.05 14.46 4.63
CA ILE A 445 24.70 15.80 5.09
C ILE A 445 23.41 16.22 4.38
N LEU A 446 22.48 16.84 5.12
CA LEU A 446 21.26 17.36 4.53
C LEU A 446 21.54 18.73 3.90
N GLY A 447 21.71 18.77 2.58
CA GLY A 447 22.06 19.98 1.82
C GLY A 447 23.51 19.99 1.29
N PRO A 448 23.92 21.07 0.61
CA PRO A 448 25.26 21.19 0.03
C PRO A 448 26.31 21.24 1.15
N HIS A 449 27.46 20.58 1.02
CA HIS A 449 28.46 20.58 2.09
C HIS A 449 29.91 20.45 1.61
N LEU A 450 30.81 21.08 2.37
CA LEU A 450 32.21 21.29 2.00
C LEU A 450 33.18 20.20 2.54
N GLY A 451 32.62 19.04 2.90
CA GLY A 451 33.33 17.96 3.59
C GLY A 451 34.18 17.13 2.63
N HIS A 452 35.25 17.72 2.11
CA HIS A 452 36.13 17.08 1.14
C HIS A 452 36.82 15.83 1.68
N ASN A 453 37.02 15.73 2.99
CA ASN A 453 37.53 14.53 3.64
C ASN A 453 36.65 13.26 3.45
N TYR A 454 35.39 13.40 3.02
CA TYR A 454 34.51 12.25 2.75
C TYR A 454 34.64 11.68 1.33
N GLY A 455 35.36 12.37 0.43
CA GLY A 455 35.62 11.91 -0.95
C GLY A 455 35.00 12.82 -2.02
N ASP A 456 35.27 12.48 -3.29
CA ASP A 456 34.96 13.35 -4.45
C ASP A 456 33.93 12.75 -5.41
N VAL A 457 33.23 11.70 -5.01
CA VAL A 457 31.98 11.31 -5.67
C VAL A 457 30.83 11.83 -4.83
N PHE A 458 30.00 12.70 -5.40
CA PHE A 458 28.80 13.22 -4.73
C PHE A 458 27.59 12.41 -5.18
N ILE A 459 26.92 11.80 -4.21
CA ILE A 459 25.66 11.07 -4.38
C ILE A 459 24.56 11.91 -3.74
N VAL A 460 23.64 12.41 -4.56
CA VAL A 460 22.44 13.12 -4.10
C VAL A 460 21.30 12.12 -4.03
N PHE A 461 20.73 11.94 -2.85
CA PHE A 461 19.58 11.08 -2.66
C PHE A 461 18.28 11.81 -2.94
N LYS A 462 17.27 11.05 -3.38
CA LYS A 462 15.88 11.46 -3.36
C LYS A 462 15.48 11.87 -1.95
N ARG A 463 14.83 13.02 -1.79
CA ARG A 463 14.43 13.57 -0.49
C ARG A 463 13.51 12.61 0.28
N GLU A 464 12.72 11.86 -0.45
CA GLU A 464 11.76 10.84 -0.03
C GLU A 464 12.35 9.85 0.99
N ILE A 465 13.67 9.62 0.96
CA ILE A 465 14.39 8.75 1.90
C ILE A 465 14.31 9.24 3.35
N LEU A 466 14.16 10.56 3.58
CA LEU A 466 14.04 11.15 4.92
C LEU A 466 12.74 10.78 5.63
N HIS A 467 11.74 10.30 4.89
CA HIS A 467 10.48 9.80 5.45
C HIS A 467 10.54 8.31 5.81
N HIS A 468 11.66 7.63 5.56
CA HIS A 468 11.84 6.25 6.00
C HIS A 468 11.89 6.19 7.53
N PRO A 469 11.23 5.23 8.21
CA PRO A 469 11.20 5.14 9.67
C PRO A 469 12.57 5.02 10.38
N ASP A 470 13.57 4.46 9.70
CA ASP A 470 14.97 4.40 10.16
C ASP A 470 15.82 5.62 9.79
N ALA A 471 15.28 6.57 9.02
CA ALA A 471 15.99 7.82 8.78
C ALA A 471 15.88 8.71 10.03
N ASN A 472 16.85 9.57 10.28
CA ASN A 472 16.76 10.67 11.23
C ASN A 472 17.81 11.72 10.86
N PHE A 473 17.79 12.87 11.49
CA PHE A 473 18.86 13.84 11.35
C PHE A 473 19.09 14.60 12.64
N SER A 474 20.32 15.07 12.82
CA SER A 474 20.74 15.96 13.90
C SER A 474 21.32 17.23 13.32
N LEU A 475 21.17 18.34 14.03
CA LEU A 475 21.55 19.67 13.53
C LEU A 475 23.07 19.83 13.36
N GLN A 476 23.84 18.94 13.96
CA GLN A 476 25.30 18.85 13.89
C GLN A 476 25.72 17.38 13.96
N ALA A 477 27.00 17.11 13.70
CA ALA A 477 27.55 15.76 13.74
C ALA A 477 27.45 15.11 15.12
N ALA A 478 27.12 13.82 15.19
CA ALA A 478 27.00 13.05 16.43
C ALA A 478 28.29 13.08 17.26
N THR A 479 29.44 13.05 16.59
CA THR A 479 30.77 13.14 17.21
C THR A 479 31.03 14.49 17.90
N SER A 480 30.29 15.55 17.52
CA SER A 480 30.39 16.86 18.18
C SER A 480 29.80 16.84 19.59
N PHE A 481 28.80 16.00 19.85
CA PHE A 481 28.23 15.83 21.18
C PHE A 481 29.22 15.13 22.10
N VAL A 482 29.80 14.02 21.66
CA VAL A 482 30.80 13.25 22.42
C VAL A 482 32.03 14.10 22.75
N SER A 483 32.47 14.95 21.83
CA SER A 483 33.60 15.86 22.08
C SER A 483 33.24 17.10 22.92
N GLY A 484 31.95 17.34 23.19
CA GLY A 484 31.46 18.55 23.87
C GLY A 484 31.47 19.81 23.00
N ARG A 485 31.88 19.72 21.73
CA ARG A 485 31.93 20.87 20.81
C ARG A 485 30.55 21.44 20.49
N THR A 486 29.51 20.60 20.50
CA THR A 486 28.11 21.03 20.28
C THR A 486 27.73 22.19 21.18
N TYR A 487 28.06 22.14 22.48
CA TYR A 487 27.67 23.17 23.46
C TYR A 487 28.37 24.52 23.22
N LYS A 488 29.53 24.52 22.56
CA LYS A 488 30.19 25.76 22.12
C LYS A 488 29.50 26.39 20.92
N TRP A 489 28.98 25.56 20.02
CA TRP A 489 28.35 26.01 18.76
C TRP A 489 26.84 26.24 18.88
N ARG A 490 26.21 25.60 19.86
CA ARG A 490 24.79 25.68 20.21
C ARG A 490 24.67 26.05 21.70
N PRO A 491 24.98 27.30 22.08
CA PRO A 491 25.02 27.73 23.47
C PRO A 491 23.65 27.65 24.18
N TRP A 492 22.56 27.53 23.43
CA TRP A 492 21.22 27.28 23.97
C TRP A 492 21.06 25.89 24.61
N LEU A 493 21.96 24.94 24.34
CA LEU A 493 22.00 23.65 25.06
C LEU A 493 22.59 23.76 26.47
N GLY A 494 23.14 24.92 26.84
CA GLY A 494 23.75 25.15 28.14
C GLY A 494 25.16 24.58 28.26
N ILE A 495 25.51 24.12 29.46
CA ILE A 495 26.86 23.62 29.79
C ILE A 495 26.94 22.13 29.41
N ALA A 496 28.07 21.74 28.82
CA ALA A 496 28.33 20.35 28.46
C ALA A 496 28.36 19.45 29.72
N PRO A 497 27.61 18.34 29.74
CA PRO A 497 27.75 17.34 30.80
C PRO A 497 29.17 16.75 30.84
N GLU A 498 29.61 16.38 32.04
CA GLU A 498 30.94 15.79 32.25
C GLU A 498 31.02 14.37 31.67
N SER A 499 29.97 13.57 31.89
CA SER A 499 29.86 12.19 31.39
C SER A 499 29.71 12.13 29.87
N ILE A 500 30.32 11.10 29.25
CA ILE A 500 30.14 10.82 27.81
C ILE A 500 28.74 10.23 27.57
N GLU A 501 28.26 9.39 28.48
CA GLU A 501 26.98 8.69 28.41
C GLU A 501 25.82 9.69 28.41
N GLU A 502 25.88 10.72 29.25
CA GLU A 502 24.89 11.81 29.25
C GLU A 502 24.92 12.62 27.95
N ARG A 503 26.11 12.85 27.38
CA ARG A 503 26.25 13.52 26.08
C ARG A 503 25.70 12.68 24.92
N ILE A 504 25.89 11.37 24.95
CA ILE A 504 25.29 10.43 23.99
C ILE A 504 23.77 10.44 24.14
N LYS A 505 23.26 10.41 25.37
CA LYS A 505 21.82 10.52 25.62
C LYS A 505 21.25 11.82 25.03
N LEU A 506 21.89 12.96 25.29
CA LEU A 506 21.46 14.25 24.72
C LEU A 506 21.53 14.30 23.19
N TYR A 507 22.47 13.58 22.56
CA TYR A 507 22.47 13.41 21.11
C TYR A 507 21.18 12.73 20.65
N HIS A 508 20.81 11.60 21.25
CA HIS A 508 19.56 10.90 20.93
C HIS A 508 18.31 11.75 21.22
N ASP A 509 18.33 12.52 22.32
CA ASP A 509 17.26 13.44 22.74
C ASP A 509 17.21 14.75 21.91
N SER A 510 18.05 14.87 20.87
CA SER A 510 18.08 16.03 19.97
C SER A 510 17.71 15.72 18.52
N LYS A 511 17.55 14.42 18.17
CA LYS A 511 17.28 13.97 16.80
C LYS A 511 15.91 14.44 16.33
N LEU A 512 15.82 14.78 15.05
CA LEU A 512 14.59 15.11 14.34
C LEU A 512 14.31 14.07 13.24
N HIS A 513 13.06 14.05 12.75
CA HIS A 513 12.60 13.13 11.72
C HIS A 513 11.58 13.82 10.80
N ALA A 514 11.71 13.64 9.48
CA ALA A 514 10.90 14.38 8.49
C ALA A 514 9.42 13.93 8.41
N SER A 515 9.05 12.85 9.09
CA SER A 515 7.65 12.42 9.24
C SER A 515 6.92 13.10 10.39
N ILE A 516 7.63 13.82 11.28
CA ILE A 516 7.00 14.53 12.39
C ILE A 516 6.47 15.86 11.85
N PRO A 517 5.20 16.21 12.08
CA PRO A 517 4.67 17.52 11.72
C PRO A 517 5.56 18.66 12.26
N ASP A 518 5.70 19.73 11.48
CA ASP A 518 6.47 20.94 11.84
C ASP A 518 7.97 20.73 12.13
N TYR A 519 8.59 19.62 11.72
CA TYR A 519 10.05 19.45 11.81
C TYR A 519 10.84 20.57 11.10
N GLU A 520 10.26 21.16 10.05
CA GLU A 520 10.87 22.28 9.33
C GLU A 520 11.00 23.51 10.24
N ARG A 521 10.05 23.72 11.17
CA ARG A 521 10.10 24.84 12.11
C ARG A 521 11.26 24.70 13.09
N ALA A 522 11.43 23.53 13.69
CA ALA A 522 12.57 23.28 14.57
C ALA A 522 13.91 23.41 13.83
N SER A 523 13.98 22.85 12.62
CA SER A 523 15.18 22.94 11.78
C SER A 523 15.50 24.39 11.40
N ALA A 524 14.49 25.18 11.01
CA ALA A 524 14.67 26.58 10.64
C ALA A 524 15.13 27.45 11.82
N LEU A 525 14.53 27.28 13.01
CA LEU A 525 14.95 28.02 14.21
C LEU A 525 16.42 27.77 14.55
N GLU A 526 16.86 26.51 14.46
CA GLU A 526 18.26 26.16 14.67
C GLU A 526 19.19 26.80 13.64
N LEU A 527 18.81 26.84 12.36
CA LEU A 527 19.62 27.49 11.32
C LEU A 527 19.71 29.00 11.53
N ILE A 528 18.59 29.65 11.86
CA ILE A 528 18.54 31.08 12.18
C ILE A 528 19.42 31.38 13.39
N ALA A 529 19.24 30.63 14.49
CA ALA A 529 20.00 30.82 15.71
C ALA A 529 21.50 30.58 15.50
N THR A 530 21.86 29.54 14.75
CA THR A 530 23.26 29.23 14.40
C THR A 530 23.88 30.32 13.55
N ALA A 531 23.17 30.82 12.53
CA ALA A 531 23.66 31.90 11.68
C ALA A 531 23.83 33.20 12.48
N SER A 532 22.85 33.55 13.30
CA SER A 532 22.90 34.74 14.15
C SER A 532 24.04 34.70 15.16
N TYR A 533 24.25 33.54 15.80
CA TYR A 533 25.36 33.32 16.74
C TYR A 533 26.72 33.37 16.04
N PHE A 534 26.85 32.69 14.90
CA PHE A 534 28.09 32.67 14.11
C PHE A 534 28.49 34.07 13.61
N LEU A 535 27.51 34.87 13.19
CA LEU A 535 27.70 36.25 12.73
C LEU A 535 27.69 37.28 13.87
N GLN A 536 27.48 36.86 15.12
CA GLN A 536 27.39 37.73 16.31
C GLN A 536 26.32 38.83 16.20
N LYS A 537 25.21 38.57 15.49
CA LYS A 537 24.15 39.57 15.23
C LYS A 537 23.13 39.72 16.36
N LYS A 538 22.94 38.70 17.21
CA LYS A 538 21.96 38.69 18.32
C LYS A 538 20.52 39.03 17.88
N THR A 539 20.10 38.51 16.74
CA THR A 539 18.74 38.70 16.17
C THR A 539 18.23 37.39 15.57
N MET A 540 16.93 37.14 15.65
CA MET A 540 16.26 36.06 14.93
C MET A 540 15.80 36.50 13.53
N ASN A 541 15.94 37.78 13.18
CA ASN A 541 15.63 38.31 11.86
C ASN A 541 16.77 38.03 10.86
N ILE A 542 16.92 36.76 10.46
CA ILE A 542 17.90 36.29 9.49
C ILE A 542 17.17 35.75 8.26
N ASP A 543 17.52 36.25 7.07
CA ASP A 543 16.95 35.80 5.79
C ASP A 543 17.61 34.52 5.26
N LEU A 544 16.96 33.87 4.28
CA LEU A 544 17.47 32.63 3.69
C LEU A 544 18.86 32.82 3.06
N LYS A 545 19.09 33.96 2.42
CA LYS A 545 20.37 34.29 1.78
C LYS A 545 21.52 34.28 2.80
N THR A 546 21.34 34.95 3.93
CA THR A 546 22.32 34.99 5.02
C THR A 546 22.55 33.60 5.61
N ILE A 547 21.50 32.78 5.75
CA ILE A 547 21.64 31.39 6.21
C ILE A 547 22.54 30.60 5.26
N ILE A 548 22.29 30.68 3.94
CA ILE A 548 23.09 29.96 2.93
C ILE A 548 24.54 30.48 2.93
N GLU A 549 24.76 31.79 2.96
CA GLU A 549 26.10 32.37 3.03
C GLU A 549 26.88 31.93 4.29
N CYS A 550 26.19 31.84 5.43
CA CYS A 550 26.77 31.31 6.67
C CYS A 550 27.08 29.82 6.52
N TRP A 551 26.13 29.03 6.03
CA TRP A 551 26.23 27.59 5.85
C TRP A 551 27.45 27.19 5.02
N LEU A 552 27.74 27.94 3.95
CA LEU A 552 28.90 27.72 3.08
C LEU A 552 30.25 28.13 3.69
N GLN A 553 30.25 28.63 4.92
CA GLN A 553 31.47 28.88 5.69
C GLN A 553 31.68 27.84 6.79
N LEU A 554 30.70 26.95 7.03
CA LEU A 554 30.75 25.96 8.08
C LEU A 554 31.53 24.72 7.64
N ASP A 555 32.28 24.16 8.60
CA ASP A 555 32.77 22.79 8.49
C ASP A 555 31.57 21.82 8.42
N SER A 556 31.69 20.71 7.69
CA SER A 556 30.56 19.76 7.52
C SER A 556 30.08 19.14 8.83
N HIS A 557 30.91 19.07 9.88
CA HIS A 557 30.46 18.60 11.19
C HIS A 557 29.52 19.59 11.90
N ARG A 558 29.44 20.83 11.42
CA ARG A 558 28.53 21.89 11.91
C ARG A 558 27.28 22.04 11.05
N ALA A 559 27.19 21.30 9.93
CA ALA A 559 25.99 21.20 9.11
C ALA A 559 25.04 20.11 9.65
N ILE A 560 23.83 20.06 9.10
CA ILE A 560 22.83 19.04 9.48
C ILE A 560 23.30 17.66 9.02
N GLU A 561 23.53 16.77 9.97
CA GLU A 561 23.92 15.39 9.74
C GLU A 561 22.67 14.51 9.59
N ALA A 562 22.53 13.87 8.43
CA ALA A 562 21.42 12.96 8.13
C ALA A 562 21.89 11.50 8.21
N HIS A 563 21.20 10.74 9.06
CA HIS A 563 21.38 9.31 9.27
C HIS A 563 20.28 8.58 8.49
N LEU A 564 20.64 8.03 7.35
CA LEU A 564 19.72 7.35 6.46
C LEU A 564 19.62 5.86 6.79
N PRO A 565 18.65 5.13 6.21
CA PRO A 565 18.47 3.69 6.48
C PRO A 565 19.73 2.87 6.17
N GLN A 566 19.85 1.70 6.82
CA GLN A 566 21.04 0.85 6.75
C GLN A 566 21.44 0.45 5.32
N LEU A 567 20.46 0.35 4.42
CA LEU A 567 20.62 -0.04 3.01
C LEU A 567 19.76 0.85 2.11
N ILE A 568 20.34 1.44 1.06
CA ILE A 568 19.64 2.33 0.13
C ILE A 568 19.84 1.84 -1.30
N PRO A 569 18.81 1.33 -1.98
CA PRO A 569 18.90 0.92 -3.38
C PRO A 569 19.29 2.08 -4.32
N LEU A 570 19.97 1.76 -5.44
CA LEU A 570 20.38 2.77 -6.43
C LEU A 570 19.22 3.59 -7.02
N SER A 571 17.99 3.09 -6.96
CA SER A 571 16.79 3.81 -7.42
C SER A 571 16.38 5.01 -6.56
N TYR A 572 16.93 5.14 -5.34
CA TYR A 572 16.81 6.34 -4.50
C TYR A 572 17.95 7.34 -4.66
N ILE A 573 18.94 7.04 -5.50
CA ILE A 573 19.90 8.06 -5.91
C ILE A 573 19.22 8.92 -6.97
N ASP A 574 19.11 10.21 -6.68
CA ASP A 574 18.49 11.19 -7.56
C ASP A 574 19.49 11.71 -8.58
N HIS A 575 20.73 11.99 -8.15
CA HIS A 575 21.79 12.49 -9.02
C HIS A 575 23.17 12.12 -8.52
N ILE A 576 24.14 12.03 -9.44
CA ILE A 576 25.56 11.79 -9.13
C ILE A 576 26.42 12.86 -9.82
N TYR A 577 27.34 13.46 -9.08
CA TYR A 577 28.40 14.29 -9.67
C TYR A 577 29.74 13.58 -9.54
N VAL A 578 30.49 13.56 -10.64
CA VAL A 578 31.82 12.92 -10.71
C VAL A 578 32.78 13.77 -11.54
N ALA A 579 34.03 13.87 -11.10
CA ALA A 579 35.10 14.51 -11.86
C ALA A 579 35.55 13.62 -13.03
N GLN A 580 36.04 14.24 -14.12
CA GLN A 580 36.40 13.53 -15.36
C GLN A 580 37.44 12.45 -15.12
N ASN A 581 38.50 12.75 -14.36
CA ASN A 581 39.56 11.79 -14.05
C ASN A 581 39.08 10.61 -13.19
N ILE A 582 38.13 10.83 -12.28
CA ILE A 582 37.50 9.75 -11.51
C ILE A 582 36.64 8.88 -12.41
N PHE A 583 35.87 9.51 -13.32
CA PHE A 583 35.06 8.80 -14.30
C PHE A 583 35.92 7.91 -15.22
N GLU A 584 37.03 8.44 -15.73
CA GLU A 584 38.01 7.70 -16.53
C GLU A 584 38.71 6.60 -15.74
N TRP A 585 39.00 6.82 -14.46
CA TRP A 585 39.57 5.78 -13.60
C TRP A 585 38.62 4.60 -13.40
N LEU A 586 37.32 4.88 -13.21
CA LEU A 586 36.26 3.85 -13.17
C LEU A 586 36.15 3.07 -14.50
N ASP A 587 36.64 3.64 -15.61
CA ASP A 587 36.63 3.05 -16.95
C ASP A 587 37.67 1.94 -17.16
N SER A 588 38.67 1.83 -16.27
CA SER A 588 39.63 0.70 -16.30
C SER A 588 38.97 -0.67 -16.03
N ASP A 589 37.69 -0.68 -15.66
CA ASP A 589 36.82 -1.84 -15.51
C ASP A 589 35.56 -1.65 -16.38
N ASP A 590 35.60 -2.19 -17.60
CA ASP A 590 34.62 -1.96 -18.68
C ASP A 590 33.15 -2.30 -18.30
N ASP A 591 32.94 -3.12 -17.28
CA ASP A 591 31.61 -3.48 -16.78
C ASP A 591 31.04 -2.42 -15.82
N THR A 592 31.88 -1.72 -15.06
CA THR A 592 31.46 -0.71 -14.07
C THR A 592 30.90 0.54 -14.74
N ARG A 593 31.59 1.07 -15.76
CA ARG A 593 31.12 2.24 -16.53
C ARG A 593 29.78 1.95 -17.21
N ARG A 594 29.68 0.80 -17.90
CA ARG A 594 28.44 0.40 -18.59
C ARG A 594 27.29 0.23 -17.61
N ALA A 595 27.54 -0.36 -16.43
CA ALA A 595 26.53 -0.46 -15.38
C ALA A 595 26.08 0.92 -14.88
N MET A 596 27.00 1.84 -14.62
CA MET A 596 26.69 3.18 -14.14
C MET A 596 25.85 3.97 -15.14
N ILE A 597 26.26 4.01 -16.42
CA ILE A 597 25.50 4.69 -17.49
C ILE A 597 24.13 4.03 -17.67
N ALA A 598 24.05 2.70 -17.63
CA ALA A 598 22.79 1.98 -17.78
C ALA A 598 21.80 2.27 -16.63
N VAL A 599 22.29 2.41 -15.39
CA VAL A 599 21.47 2.63 -14.19
C VAL A 599 21.05 4.09 -14.03
N PHE A 600 21.98 5.03 -14.19
CA PHE A 600 21.71 6.45 -13.90
C PHE A 600 21.31 7.26 -15.13
N LYS A 601 21.76 6.88 -16.33
CA LYS A 601 21.42 7.55 -17.60
C LYS A 601 21.72 9.05 -17.54
N ASP A 602 20.69 9.88 -17.45
CA ASP A 602 20.73 11.34 -17.38
C ASP A 602 20.94 11.90 -15.96
N ARG A 603 20.97 11.03 -14.94
CA ARG A 603 21.14 11.38 -13.52
C ARG A 603 22.61 11.40 -13.07
N ILE A 604 23.53 11.58 -14.01
CA ILE A 604 24.95 11.71 -13.73
C ILE A 604 25.52 12.91 -14.47
N THR A 605 26.27 13.74 -13.76
CA THR A 605 27.02 14.85 -14.32
C THR A 605 28.50 14.55 -14.19
N ILE A 606 29.13 14.31 -15.34
CA ILE A 606 30.59 14.22 -15.46
C ILE A 606 31.10 15.63 -15.74
N THR A 607 32.01 16.12 -14.92
CA THR A 607 32.51 17.49 -15.01
C THR A 607 33.97 17.49 -15.47
N PRO A 608 34.43 18.50 -16.24
CA PRO A 608 35.81 18.56 -16.73
C PRO A 608 36.87 18.78 -15.63
N HIS A 609 36.44 18.99 -14.38
CA HIS A 609 37.32 19.22 -13.24
C HIS A 609 38.06 17.96 -12.78
N GLN A 610 38.95 18.11 -11.80
CA GLN A 610 39.78 17.04 -11.24
C GLN A 610 39.39 16.74 -9.79
N GLY A 611 39.21 15.47 -9.48
CA GLY A 611 38.99 14.95 -8.12
C GLY A 611 40.13 14.04 -7.65
N GLU A 612 40.00 13.52 -6.43
CA GLU A 612 40.98 12.65 -5.80
C GLU A 612 40.55 11.17 -5.84
N ILE A 613 41.44 10.31 -6.34
CA ILE A 613 41.18 8.86 -6.49
C ILE A 613 41.57 8.08 -5.22
N GLY A 614 42.55 8.57 -4.45
CA GLY A 614 43.07 7.94 -3.24
C GLY A 614 42.40 8.43 -1.94
N THR A 615 42.86 7.88 -0.81
CA THR A 615 42.55 8.40 0.52
C THR A 615 43.31 9.68 0.79
N ALA A 616 42.61 10.81 0.77
CA ALA A 616 43.19 12.09 1.12
C ALA A 616 43.62 12.09 2.60
N GLU A 617 44.93 12.19 2.87
CA GLU A 617 45.43 12.67 4.17
C GLU A 617 45.18 14.18 4.27
N SER A 618 43.92 14.57 4.44
CA SER A 618 43.53 15.98 4.52
C SER A 618 43.21 16.38 5.96
N LYS A 619 43.74 17.54 6.37
CA LYS A 619 43.32 18.21 7.61
C LYS A 619 41.84 18.59 7.49
N PHE A 620 41.08 18.43 8.57
CA PHE A 620 39.69 18.89 8.64
C PHE A 620 39.55 20.36 8.21
N GLY A 621 38.56 20.66 7.36
CA GLY A 621 38.26 22.01 6.93
C GLY A 621 37.33 22.10 5.72
N PRO A 622 36.84 23.31 5.38
CA PRO A 622 35.89 23.52 4.28
C PRO A 622 36.53 23.55 2.89
N LYS A 623 37.84 23.72 2.77
CA LYS A 623 38.51 23.81 1.45
C LYS A 623 39.55 22.70 1.28
N PRO A 624 39.54 21.99 0.16
CA PRO A 624 40.63 21.08 -0.20
C PRO A 624 41.97 21.82 -0.28
N SER A 625 43.06 21.11 -0.02
CA SER A 625 44.42 21.64 -0.18
C SER A 625 44.79 21.89 -1.66
N SER A 626 44.21 21.13 -2.58
CA SER A 626 44.40 21.26 -4.03
C SER A 626 43.40 22.27 -4.63
N ALA A 627 43.91 23.24 -5.40
CA ALA A 627 43.08 24.26 -6.07
C ALA A 627 42.13 23.64 -7.10
N LEU A 628 42.60 22.69 -7.92
CA LEU A 628 41.77 22.00 -8.91
C LEU A 628 40.64 21.19 -8.25
N ARG A 629 40.92 20.62 -7.09
CA ARG A 629 39.93 19.89 -6.28
C ARG A 629 38.91 20.85 -5.65
N ALA A 630 39.35 22.04 -5.25
CA ALA A 630 38.48 23.10 -4.75
C ALA A 630 37.54 23.61 -5.85
N GLU A 631 38.02 23.81 -7.08
CA GLU A 631 37.19 24.19 -8.23
C GLU A 631 36.08 23.17 -8.49
N TYR A 632 36.39 21.87 -8.44
CA TYR A 632 35.39 20.81 -8.55
C TYR A 632 34.33 20.90 -7.44
N GLN A 633 34.76 21.04 -6.19
CA GLN A 633 33.84 21.18 -5.06
C GLN A 633 32.94 22.40 -5.23
N ASP A 634 33.50 23.56 -5.54
CA ASP A 634 32.76 24.81 -5.68
C ASP A 634 31.73 24.74 -6.82
N PHE A 635 32.08 24.09 -7.94
CA PHE A 635 31.15 23.81 -9.03
C PHE A 635 29.95 22.98 -8.56
N VAL A 636 30.19 21.83 -7.90
CA VAL A 636 29.11 20.95 -7.44
C VAL A 636 28.22 21.66 -6.42
N ILE A 637 28.83 22.42 -5.49
CA ILE A 637 28.09 23.16 -4.48
C ILE A 637 27.18 24.23 -5.10
N LYS A 638 27.67 24.95 -6.11
CA LYS A 638 26.86 25.92 -6.85
C LYS A 638 25.67 25.23 -7.54
N GLU A 639 25.90 24.12 -8.24
CA GLU A 639 24.84 23.33 -8.88
C GLU A 639 23.78 22.86 -7.87
N LEU A 640 24.20 22.40 -6.69
CA LEU A 640 23.27 21.97 -5.63
C LEU A 640 22.44 23.15 -5.09
N ILE A 641 23.04 24.31 -4.87
CA ILE A 641 22.30 25.51 -4.43
C ILE A 641 21.29 25.93 -5.49
N GLU A 642 21.67 25.95 -6.77
CA GLU A 642 20.75 26.26 -7.86
C GLU A 642 19.63 25.22 -7.97
N ARG A 643 19.95 23.93 -7.80
CA ARG A 643 18.96 22.84 -7.79
C ARG A 643 17.96 22.99 -6.65
N PHE A 644 18.41 23.28 -5.45
CA PHE A 644 17.54 23.43 -4.28
C PHE A 644 16.79 24.77 -4.25
N GLY A 645 17.34 25.80 -4.91
CA GLY A 645 16.74 27.13 -5.06
C GLY A 645 15.77 27.26 -6.23
N LYS A 646 15.83 26.35 -7.22
CA LYS A 646 14.78 26.21 -8.23
C LYS A 646 13.52 25.77 -7.49
N HIS A 647 12.62 26.72 -7.22
CA HIS A 647 11.21 26.44 -6.99
C HIS A 647 10.73 25.67 -8.23
N GLU A 648 10.83 24.34 -8.23
CA GLU A 648 9.96 23.61 -9.11
C GLU A 648 8.56 24.07 -8.72
N THR A 649 7.88 24.66 -9.69
CA THR A 649 6.45 24.93 -9.78
C THR A 649 5.61 23.64 -9.64
N ALA A 650 6.15 22.61 -8.97
CA ALA A 650 5.49 21.54 -8.27
C ALA A 650 4.78 22.01 -6.98
N LEU A 651 4.61 23.33 -6.78
CA LEU A 651 3.43 23.82 -6.07
C LEU A 651 2.19 23.13 -6.68
N HIS A 652 1.55 22.31 -5.85
CA HIS A 652 0.45 21.38 -6.12
C HIS A 652 0.78 19.90 -6.36
N SER A 653 1.99 19.39 -6.10
CA SER A 653 2.15 17.96 -5.79
C SER A 653 2.57 17.75 -4.34
N THR A 654 1.66 17.98 -3.39
CA THR A 654 1.64 17.17 -2.16
C THR A 654 1.20 15.75 -2.54
N PHE A 655 1.92 15.10 -3.44
CA PHE A 655 1.69 13.70 -3.77
C PHE A 655 2.62 12.89 -2.88
N LEU A 656 1.96 12.13 -2.01
CA LEU A 656 2.45 10.95 -1.33
C LEU A 656 3.63 10.28 -2.07
N GLN A 657 4.87 10.64 -1.73
CA GLN A 657 6.09 9.98 -2.17
C GLN A 657 7.06 9.84 -1.00
N GLY A 658 6.66 9.20 0.09
CA GLY A 658 7.58 8.67 1.08
C GLY A 658 8.33 7.47 0.51
N CYS A 659 9.54 7.20 1.02
CA CYS A 659 10.27 5.99 0.72
C CYS A 659 9.38 4.74 0.92
N ALA A 660 9.42 3.83 -0.05
CA ALA A 660 8.82 2.51 0.08
C ALA A 660 9.68 1.64 1.00
N ILE A 661 9.08 1.28 2.13
CA ILE A 661 9.67 0.43 3.16
C ILE A 661 9.07 -0.96 3.03
N THR A 662 9.83 -2.01 3.35
CA THR A 662 9.28 -3.38 3.34
C THR A 662 9.15 -3.93 4.74
N ILE A 663 7.93 -4.36 5.03
CA ILE A 663 7.62 -5.11 6.24
C ILE A 663 7.90 -6.59 5.95
N PRO A 664 8.82 -7.23 6.70
CA PRO A 664 9.14 -8.63 6.51
C PRO A 664 7.92 -9.51 6.86
N SER A 665 7.80 -10.65 6.18
CA SER A 665 6.78 -11.66 6.51
C SER A 665 7.08 -12.25 7.89
N SER A 666 6.17 -12.06 8.84
CA SER A 666 6.31 -12.56 10.21
C SER A 666 5.09 -13.34 10.68
N ASN A 667 4.10 -13.54 9.80
CA ASN A 667 2.79 -14.09 10.16
C ASN A 667 2.17 -13.33 11.35
N PHE A 668 2.33 -11.99 11.35
CA PHE A 668 1.91 -11.06 12.39
C PHE A 668 2.56 -11.24 13.79
N LYS A 669 3.66 -12.01 13.88
CA LYS A 669 4.42 -12.18 15.13
C LYS A 669 5.29 -10.98 15.46
N ASP A 670 5.94 -10.41 14.45
CA ASP A 670 6.80 -9.24 14.59
C ASP A 670 6.00 -7.97 14.35
N ASN A 671 6.09 -7.02 15.29
CA ASN A 671 5.37 -5.75 15.26
C ASN A 671 6.35 -4.58 15.26
N PHE A 672 6.30 -3.79 14.21
CA PHE A 672 7.26 -2.74 13.87
C PHE A 672 6.68 -1.37 14.27
N ILE A 673 7.36 -0.64 15.17
CA ILE A 673 6.89 0.66 15.65
C ILE A 673 7.35 1.74 14.70
N LEU A 674 6.45 2.69 14.46
CA LEU A 674 6.71 3.77 13.55
C LEU A 674 7.09 5.05 14.33
N PRO A 675 8.00 5.89 13.80
CA PRO A 675 8.50 7.09 14.48
C PRO A 675 7.47 8.12 14.91
N LEU A 676 6.29 8.10 14.29
CA LEU A 676 5.16 8.95 14.66
C LEU A 676 4.11 8.08 15.34
N THR A 677 4.11 8.12 16.67
CA THR A 677 3.07 7.49 17.50
C THR A 677 1.85 8.42 17.63
N ILE A 678 0.69 7.88 18.01
CA ILE A 678 -0.50 8.69 18.34
C ILE A 678 -0.19 9.61 19.52
N SER A 679 0.51 9.11 20.55
CA SER A 679 0.96 9.95 21.67
C SER A 679 1.87 11.09 21.22
N GLN A 680 2.77 10.83 20.26
CA GLN A 680 3.65 11.82 19.63
C GLN A 680 2.93 12.74 18.63
N PHE A 681 1.65 12.55 18.41
CA PHE A 681 0.83 13.44 17.61
C PHE A 681 -0.07 14.32 18.50
N HIS A 682 -0.17 13.96 19.77
CA HIS A 682 -0.94 14.67 20.79
C HIS A 682 -0.09 15.63 21.62
N ALA A 683 1.24 15.50 21.73
CA ALA A 683 2.00 16.39 22.63
C ALA A 683 2.09 17.84 22.11
N GLU A 684 1.99 18.07 20.80
CA GLU A 684 1.77 19.39 20.17
C GLU A 684 0.58 20.14 20.78
N GLN A 685 -0.40 19.42 21.37
CA GLN A 685 -1.60 19.99 21.98
C GLN A 685 -1.55 20.11 23.51
N ARG A 686 -0.49 19.69 24.22
CA ARG A 686 -0.41 20.03 25.66
C ARG A 686 -0.32 21.56 25.89
N LEU A 687 -0.08 22.33 24.83
CA LEU A 687 -0.08 23.79 24.81
C LEU A 687 -1.42 24.42 24.37
N ALA A 688 -2.39 23.64 23.86
CA ALA A 688 -3.69 24.15 23.40
C ALA A 688 -4.80 23.19 23.86
N GLU A 689 -5.61 23.65 24.82
CA GLU A 689 -6.72 22.94 25.47
C GLU A 689 -7.36 21.83 24.63
N MET A 690 -7.38 20.60 25.17
CA MET A 690 -7.95 19.42 24.50
C MET A 690 -9.43 19.64 24.15
N SER A 691 -9.73 19.81 22.86
CA SER A 691 -11.11 19.72 22.40
C SER A 691 -11.56 18.24 22.44
N LYS A 692 -12.70 17.96 23.09
CA LYS A 692 -13.28 16.60 23.22
C LYS A 692 -13.73 15.98 21.88
N ASN A 693 -13.64 16.70 20.76
CA ASN A 693 -14.06 16.27 19.42
C ASN A 693 -12.86 16.13 18.48
N MET A 694 -11.93 15.24 18.81
CA MET A 694 -10.78 14.96 17.95
C MET A 694 -11.05 13.78 17.02
N THR A 695 -10.75 13.97 15.74
CA THR A 695 -10.68 12.91 14.74
C THR A 695 -9.23 12.75 14.29
N ILE A 696 -8.76 11.50 14.20
CA ILE A 696 -7.43 11.15 13.70
C ILE A 696 -7.59 10.40 12.39
N TYR A 697 -6.81 10.79 11.39
CA TYR A 697 -6.73 10.11 10.11
C TYR A 697 -5.32 9.54 9.93
N ILE A 698 -5.25 8.23 9.70
CA ILE A 698 -4.02 7.53 9.34
C ILE A 698 -4.15 7.08 7.88
N TYR A 699 -3.31 7.62 7.02
CA TYR A 699 -3.19 7.22 5.61
C TYR A 699 -1.94 6.36 5.45
N TRP A 700 -2.02 5.34 4.59
CA TRP A 700 -0.84 4.62 4.13
C TRP A 700 -1.10 4.05 2.74
N GLN A 701 -0.02 3.70 2.07
CA GLN A 701 -0.07 2.97 0.82
C GLN A 701 0.57 1.60 1.00
N MET A 702 -0.09 0.56 0.49
CA MET A 702 0.44 -0.82 0.50
C MET A 702 0.26 -1.50 -0.84
N MET A 703 1.07 -2.52 -1.12
CA MET A 703 1.00 -3.27 -2.38
C MET A 703 1.38 -4.72 -2.14
N ASN A 704 0.53 -5.66 -2.56
CA ASN A 704 0.72 -7.12 -2.45
C ASN A 704 0.87 -7.63 -1.00
N GLY A 705 0.38 -8.84 -0.75
CA GLY A 705 0.37 -9.43 0.59
C GLY A 705 -0.66 -8.79 1.53
N ASP A 706 -0.73 -9.34 2.73
CA ASP A 706 -1.64 -8.94 3.79
C ASP A 706 -0.91 -8.21 4.91
N MET A 707 -1.54 -7.14 5.38
CA MET A 707 -0.93 -6.19 6.30
C MET A 707 -1.86 -5.95 7.48
N MET A 708 -1.26 -5.81 8.66
CA MET A 708 -1.95 -5.36 9.85
C MET A 708 -1.36 -4.03 10.32
N LEU A 709 -2.24 -3.06 10.54
CA LEU A 709 -1.94 -1.83 11.26
C LEU A 709 -2.57 -1.95 12.64
N THR A 710 -1.74 -1.91 13.68
CA THR A 710 -2.16 -2.12 15.07
C THR A 710 -1.92 -0.85 15.86
N LEU A 711 -2.96 -0.36 16.55
CA LEU A 711 -2.83 0.76 17.48
C LEU A 711 -2.91 0.22 18.90
N SER A 712 -2.00 0.62 19.77
CA SER A 712 -1.93 0.09 21.14
C SER A 712 -1.71 1.18 22.19
N ASN A 713 -2.18 0.94 23.41
CA ASN A 713 -1.96 1.84 24.56
C ASN A 713 -0.54 1.78 25.13
N GLU A 714 0.17 0.67 24.92
CA GLU A 714 1.58 0.46 25.26
C GLU A 714 2.34 -0.21 24.11
N GLN A 715 3.66 -0.08 24.09
CA GLN A 715 4.49 -0.72 23.07
C GLN A 715 4.35 -2.25 23.15
N ILE A 716 3.99 -2.88 22.05
CA ILE A 716 3.88 -4.35 21.96
C ILE A 716 5.27 -4.98 22.13
N ASN A 717 5.40 -5.83 23.16
CA ASN A 717 6.58 -6.64 23.43
C ASN A 717 6.20 -8.12 23.44
N SER A 718 6.56 -8.83 22.36
CA SER A 718 6.24 -10.26 22.22
C SER A 718 6.95 -11.16 23.24
N ALA A 719 7.99 -10.67 23.94
CA ALA A 719 8.73 -11.44 24.94
C ALA A 719 8.15 -11.32 26.36
N GLU A 720 7.27 -10.35 26.62
CA GLU A 720 6.75 -10.05 27.95
C GLU A 720 5.24 -10.24 28.02
N ARG A 721 4.75 -10.67 29.19
CA ARG A 721 3.32 -10.74 29.42
C ARG A 721 2.79 -9.33 29.74
N GLN A 722 1.98 -8.79 28.84
CA GLN A 722 1.41 -7.45 28.97
C GLN A 722 -0.12 -7.51 29.23
N PRO A 723 -0.58 -7.69 30.49
CA PRO A 723 -2.00 -7.89 30.79
C PRO A 723 -2.87 -6.64 30.53
N ASN A 724 -2.25 -5.46 30.54
CA ASN A 724 -2.90 -4.18 30.31
C ASN A 724 -2.87 -3.75 28.85
N LEU A 725 -2.22 -4.52 27.97
CA LEU A 725 -2.15 -4.23 26.55
C LEU A 725 -3.55 -4.28 25.96
N ARG A 726 -3.94 -3.17 25.35
CA ARG A 726 -5.18 -3.03 24.59
C ARG A 726 -4.79 -2.57 23.20
N CYS A 727 -5.26 -3.34 22.23
CA CYS A 727 -4.89 -3.19 20.84
C CYS A 727 -6.15 -3.11 19.98
N LEU A 728 -6.14 -2.14 19.08
CA LEU A 728 -7.00 -2.08 17.91
C LEU A 728 -6.27 -2.74 16.75
N ILE A 729 -6.93 -3.68 16.08
CA ILE A 729 -6.42 -4.36 14.89
C ILE A 729 -7.16 -3.84 13.68
N CYS A 730 -6.41 -3.32 12.70
CA CYS A 730 -6.86 -3.02 11.35
C CYS A 730 -6.13 -3.96 10.38
N TYR A 731 -6.82 -5.01 9.95
CA TYR A 731 -6.28 -6.00 9.01
C TYR A 731 -6.78 -5.74 7.59
N VAL A 732 -5.84 -5.65 6.65
CA VAL A 732 -6.10 -5.58 5.22
C VAL A 732 -5.63 -6.88 4.58
N ALA A 733 -6.60 -7.66 4.10
CA ALA A 733 -6.37 -8.97 3.49
C ALA A 733 -5.52 -8.89 2.22
N PRO A 734 -4.92 -9.97 1.71
CA PRO A 734 -4.15 -9.90 0.48
C PRO A 734 -5.10 -9.75 -0.72
N LYS A 735 -4.64 -9.04 -1.76
CA LYS A 735 -5.34 -8.96 -3.04
C LYS A 735 -5.62 -10.37 -3.59
N PRO A 736 -6.84 -10.67 -4.06
CA PRO A 736 -7.16 -12.00 -4.56
C PRO A 736 -6.36 -12.36 -5.82
N ARG A 737 -5.92 -13.63 -5.91
CA ARG A 737 -5.23 -14.17 -7.09
C ARG A 737 -6.27 -14.59 -8.13
N TYR A 738 -6.28 -13.96 -9.30
CA TYR A 738 -7.18 -14.30 -10.39
C TYR A 738 -6.67 -15.53 -11.14
N ARG A 739 -7.28 -16.68 -10.91
CA ARG A 739 -7.13 -17.85 -11.80
C ARG A 739 -8.46 -18.35 -12.38
N ASP A 740 -9.60 -17.99 -11.76
CA ASP A 740 -10.93 -18.42 -12.18
C ASP A 740 -11.90 -17.23 -12.32
N SER A 741 -12.99 -17.43 -13.05
CA SER A 741 -14.05 -16.44 -13.33
C SER A 741 -14.83 -15.96 -12.09
N ASN A 742 -14.63 -16.59 -10.92
CA ASN A 742 -15.30 -16.24 -9.67
C ASN A 742 -14.41 -15.37 -8.78
N TYR A 743 -14.81 -14.11 -8.63
CA TYR A 743 -14.15 -13.15 -7.74
C TYR A 743 -14.41 -13.50 -6.26
N HIS A 744 -13.34 -13.72 -5.49
CA HIS A 744 -13.42 -13.99 -4.05
C HIS A 744 -12.30 -13.29 -3.28
N GLU A 745 -12.62 -12.61 -2.19
CA GLU A 745 -11.64 -11.96 -1.30
C GLU A 745 -11.65 -12.59 0.09
N GLN A 746 -10.47 -12.64 0.72
CA GLN A 746 -10.38 -12.85 2.16
C GLN A 746 -10.91 -11.61 2.91
N PRO A 747 -11.49 -11.78 4.11
CA PRO A 747 -12.06 -10.66 4.85
C PRO A 747 -10.99 -9.69 5.32
N SER A 748 -11.09 -8.43 4.89
CA SER A 748 -10.45 -7.32 5.62
C SER A 748 -11.33 -6.96 6.81
N TYR A 749 -10.74 -6.60 7.96
CA TYR A 749 -11.52 -6.44 9.19
C TYR A 749 -10.95 -5.45 10.20
N LEU A 750 -11.83 -5.02 11.10
CA LEU A 750 -11.53 -4.29 12.31
C LEU A 750 -11.85 -5.16 13.52
N ASN A 751 -10.96 -5.17 14.52
CA ASN A 751 -11.19 -5.88 15.78
C ASN A 751 -10.43 -5.26 16.95
N PHE A 752 -10.73 -5.69 18.16
CA PHE A 752 -9.89 -5.47 19.33
C PHE A 752 -9.25 -6.80 19.77
N GLY A 753 -8.03 -6.76 20.28
CA GLY A 753 -7.27 -7.96 20.68
C GLY A 753 -5.82 -7.91 20.23
N LEU A 754 -5.06 -8.98 20.50
CA LEU A 754 -3.64 -9.03 20.18
C LEU A 754 -3.40 -9.46 18.72
N PRO A 755 -2.38 -8.91 18.02
CA PRO A 755 -2.04 -9.32 16.65
C PRO A 755 -1.84 -10.83 16.47
N SER A 756 -1.29 -11.51 17.49
CA SER A 756 -1.08 -12.96 17.51
C SER A 756 -2.38 -13.77 17.41
N GLN A 757 -3.53 -13.18 17.71
CA GLN A 757 -4.85 -13.82 17.62
C GLN A 757 -5.44 -13.78 16.21
N HIS A 758 -4.71 -13.25 15.22
CA HIS A 758 -5.16 -13.15 13.83
C HIS A 758 -5.79 -14.43 13.28
N HIS A 759 -5.10 -15.56 13.43
CA HIS A 759 -5.57 -16.86 12.93
C HIS A 759 -6.84 -17.29 13.65
N THR A 760 -6.94 -17.08 14.96
CA THR A 760 -8.16 -17.35 15.73
C THR A 760 -9.34 -16.52 15.22
N PHE A 761 -9.16 -15.23 14.95
CA PHE A 761 -10.23 -14.38 14.41
C PHE A 761 -10.70 -14.85 13.04
N ILE A 762 -9.77 -15.28 12.17
CA ILE A 762 -10.11 -15.82 10.86
C ILE A 762 -10.84 -17.16 10.98
N HIS A 763 -10.30 -18.12 11.73
CA HIS A 763 -10.85 -19.47 11.85
C HIS A 763 -12.21 -19.50 12.54
N GLU A 764 -12.42 -18.66 13.55
CA GLU A 764 -13.66 -18.61 14.32
C GLU A 764 -14.69 -17.62 13.75
N ASP A 765 -14.38 -16.93 12.65
CA ASP A 765 -15.21 -15.88 12.03
C ASP A 765 -15.59 -14.74 13.01
N LYS A 766 -14.71 -14.43 13.97
CA LYS A 766 -14.94 -13.44 15.04
C LYS A 766 -14.33 -12.08 14.69
N TYR A 767 -15.17 -11.17 14.21
CA TYR A 767 -14.77 -9.80 13.88
C TYR A 767 -15.72 -8.77 14.48
N ALA A 768 -15.21 -7.60 14.85
CA ALA A 768 -16.07 -6.47 15.21
C ALA A 768 -16.75 -5.86 13.97
N ALA A 769 -16.03 -5.79 12.86
CA ALA A 769 -16.56 -5.51 11.53
C ALA A 769 -15.64 -6.10 10.44
N LYS A 770 -16.20 -6.58 9.32
CA LYS A 770 -15.44 -7.14 8.19
C LYS A 770 -16.05 -6.77 6.84
N SER A 771 -15.25 -6.88 5.77
CA SER A 771 -15.70 -6.87 4.39
C SER A 771 -14.95 -7.90 3.55
N THR A 772 -15.70 -8.62 2.70
CA THR A 772 -15.18 -9.58 1.71
C THR A 772 -15.28 -9.03 0.27
N VAL A 773 -15.46 -7.71 0.14
CA VAL A 773 -15.53 -6.97 -1.13
C VAL A 773 -14.72 -5.67 -1.04
N PHE A 774 -13.74 -5.64 -0.13
CA PHE A 774 -12.91 -4.48 0.11
C PHE A 774 -12.07 -4.13 -1.11
N TYR A 775 -11.67 -5.09 -1.93
CA TYR A 775 -10.83 -4.85 -3.10
C TYR A 775 -11.58 -4.64 -4.42
N VAL A 776 -12.87 -4.98 -4.50
CA VAL A 776 -13.66 -4.95 -5.75
C VAL A 776 -13.46 -3.60 -6.47
N GLY A 777 -13.04 -3.62 -7.73
CA GLY A 777 -12.80 -2.41 -8.52
C GLY A 777 -11.53 -1.58 -8.21
N CYS A 778 -10.81 -1.89 -7.12
CA CYS A 778 -9.57 -1.20 -6.71
C CYS A 778 -8.29 -2.00 -6.96
N ASN A 779 -8.41 -3.15 -7.59
CA ASN A 779 -7.39 -4.19 -7.66
C ASN A 779 -6.11 -3.85 -8.46
N THR A 780 -5.68 -2.62 -8.65
CA THR A 780 -4.50 -2.29 -9.49
C THR A 780 -3.23 -3.09 -9.15
N ASP A 781 -2.29 -3.19 -10.09
CA ASP A 781 -0.94 -3.74 -9.84
C ASP A 781 -0.01 -2.62 -9.35
N ASP A 782 -0.51 -1.82 -8.40
CA ASP A 782 0.11 -0.59 -7.90
C ASP A 782 -0.28 -0.40 -6.42
N PHE A 783 0.36 0.55 -5.75
CA PHE A 783 0.07 0.94 -4.38
C PHE A 783 -1.38 1.37 -4.21
N MET A 784 -2.04 0.68 -3.29
CA MET A 784 -3.35 1.05 -2.83
C MET A 784 -3.27 2.01 -1.68
N THR A 785 -4.08 3.06 -1.71
CA THR A 785 -4.13 4.03 -0.61
C THR A 785 -5.30 3.68 0.31
N CYS A 786 -4.99 3.44 1.58
CA CYS A 786 -5.94 3.17 2.64
C CYS A 786 -6.04 4.38 3.59
N CYS A 787 -7.18 4.49 4.26
CA CYS A 787 -7.43 5.50 5.29
C CYS A 787 -8.15 4.85 6.48
N LEU A 788 -7.55 4.99 7.66
CA LEU A 788 -8.16 4.69 8.95
C LEU A 788 -8.57 6.01 9.60
N GLU A 789 -9.87 6.20 9.78
CA GLU A 789 -10.48 7.34 10.48
C GLU A 789 -10.89 6.90 11.89
N ILE A 790 -10.42 7.64 12.90
CA ILE A 790 -10.62 7.36 14.33
C ILE A 790 -11.33 8.56 14.93
N GLN A 791 -12.59 8.39 15.31
CA GLN A 791 -13.39 9.42 15.97
C GLN A 791 -13.41 9.17 17.48
N CYS A 792 -12.55 9.88 18.19
CA CYS A 792 -12.32 9.63 19.61
C CYS A 792 -13.51 10.03 20.51
N SER A 793 -14.35 10.96 20.06
CA SER A 793 -15.55 11.41 20.79
C SER A 793 -16.65 10.34 20.83
N THR A 794 -16.88 9.67 19.70
CA THR A 794 -17.90 8.62 19.55
C THR A 794 -17.36 7.21 19.73
N ASN A 795 -16.03 7.07 19.91
CA ASN A 795 -15.33 5.80 19.96
C ASN A 795 -15.55 4.95 18.69
N THR A 796 -15.69 5.63 17.55
CA THR A 796 -15.96 5.03 16.24
C THR A 796 -14.69 4.97 15.41
N ILE A 797 -14.53 3.87 14.67
CA ILE A 797 -13.47 3.69 13.70
C ILE A 797 -14.02 3.33 12.34
N THR A 798 -13.37 3.82 11.28
CA THR A 798 -13.72 3.54 9.89
C THR A 798 -12.46 3.29 9.05
N LEU A 799 -12.34 2.09 8.49
CA LEU A 799 -11.37 1.75 7.44
C LEU A 799 -12.01 1.94 6.06
N SER A 800 -11.30 2.61 5.16
CA SER A 800 -11.78 2.90 3.80
C SER A 800 -10.63 3.07 2.80
N HIS A 801 -10.98 3.07 1.51
CA HIS A 801 -10.05 3.47 0.44
C HIS A 801 -9.89 4.98 0.36
N ALA A 802 -8.72 5.38 -0.14
CA ALA A 802 -8.36 6.74 -0.49
C ALA A 802 -7.66 6.76 -1.87
N GLY A 803 -7.30 7.96 -2.33
CA GLY A 803 -6.60 8.22 -3.57
C GLY A 803 -7.37 7.77 -4.82
N PRO A 804 -6.66 7.31 -5.87
CA PRO A 804 -7.27 6.80 -7.09
C PRO A 804 -8.22 5.61 -6.88
N ASN A 805 -7.98 4.79 -5.86
CA ASN A 805 -8.78 3.60 -5.61
C ASN A 805 -10.19 3.95 -5.14
N ALA A 806 -10.33 5.02 -4.37
CA ALA A 806 -11.62 5.49 -3.88
C ALA A 806 -12.58 5.96 -4.98
N ILE A 807 -12.17 6.00 -6.27
CA ILE A 807 -13.05 6.31 -7.41
C ILE A 807 -14.07 5.21 -7.64
N TYR A 808 -13.62 3.96 -7.55
CA TYR A 808 -14.33 2.79 -8.07
C TYR A 808 -14.83 1.86 -6.97
N ASN A 809 -14.26 1.96 -5.77
CA ASN A 809 -14.80 1.33 -4.59
C ASN A 809 -14.98 2.35 -3.48
N HIS A 810 -16.17 2.36 -2.90
CA HIS A 810 -16.53 3.21 -1.77
C HIS A 810 -16.76 2.39 -0.50
N GLU A 811 -16.34 1.13 -0.48
CA GLU A 811 -16.47 0.23 0.67
C GLU A 811 -15.85 0.84 1.93
N ARG A 812 -16.58 0.70 3.04
CA ARG A 812 -16.15 1.16 4.36
C ARG A 812 -16.44 0.08 5.40
N ILE A 813 -15.42 -0.23 6.19
CA ILE A 813 -15.55 -1.11 7.35
C ILE A 813 -15.58 -0.21 8.57
N SER A 814 -16.70 -0.16 9.30
CA SER A 814 -16.84 0.74 10.46
C SER A 814 -17.38 0.01 11.68
N HIS A 815 -16.91 0.40 12.86
CA HIS A 815 -17.37 -0.14 14.13
C HIS A 815 -17.27 0.91 15.23
N SER A 816 -18.17 0.88 16.22
CA SER A 816 -18.09 1.71 17.43
C SER A 816 -17.88 0.81 18.64
N PHE A 817 -16.70 0.89 19.25
CA PHE A 817 -16.35 0.05 20.39
C PHE A 817 -16.99 0.60 21.68
N ALA A 818 -17.32 -0.28 22.62
CA ALA A 818 -17.58 0.16 23.98
C ALA A 818 -16.25 0.61 24.62
N LYS A 819 -16.26 1.73 25.35
CA LYS A 819 -15.04 2.24 26.03
C LYS A 819 -14.46 1.25 27.04
N SER A 820 -15.29 0.35 27.59
CA SER A 820 -14.87 -0.75 28.46
C SER A 820 -13.96 -1.75 27.76
N ASP A 821 -14.19 -1.97 26.47
CA ASP A 821 -13.50 -2.99 25.68
C ASP A 821 -12.23 -2.39 25.08
N LEU A 822 -12.38 -1.19 24.51
CA LEU A 822 -11.31 -0.44 23.89
C LEU A 822 -11.64 1.06 23.89
N ASP A 823 -10.91 1.86 24.67
CA ASP A 823 -10.97 3.32 24.61
C ASP A 823 -9.97 3.84 23.59
N LEU A 824 -10.48 4.40 22.47
CA LEU A 824 -9.64 4.93 21.40
C LEU A 824 -8.81 6.15 21.86
N ASN A 825 -9.20 6.84 22.96
CA ASN A 825 -8.41 7.92 23.54
C ASN A 825 -7.16 7.43 24.30
N ALA A 826 -7.11 6.14 24.65
CA ALA A 826 -5.99 5.56 25.39
C ALA A 826 -4.88 5.01 24.48
N LEU A 827 -5.10 4.98 23.16
CA LEU A 827 -4.15 4.46 22.20
C LEU A 827 -3.00 5.44 21.98
N LYS A 828 -1.77 4.92 21.99
CA LYS A 828 -0.54 5.69 21.96
C LYS A 828 0.34 5.32 20.78
N PHE A 829 0.52 4.05 20.45
CA PHE A 829 1.51 3.60 19.47
C PHE A 829 0.85 3.16 18.16
N ILE A 830 1.62 3.26 17.06
CA ILE A 830 1.25 2.73 15.75
C ILE A 830 2.26 1.65 15.39
N HIS A 831 1.77 0.44 15.16
CA HIS A 831 2.55 -0.72 14.77
C HIS A 831 2.11 -1.20 13.38
N VAL A 832 3.05 -1.75 12.63
CA VAL A 832 2.77 -2.46 11.37
C VAL A 832 3.34 -3.87 11.42
N SER A 833 2.64 -4.80 10.80
CA SER A 833 3.09 -6.19 10.65
C SER A 833 2.51 -6.80 9.38
N ALA A 834 3.14 -7.88 8.91
CA ALA A 834 2.77 -8.55 7.66
C ALA A 834 2.55 -10.05 7.90
N GLY A 835 1.72 -10.65 7.05
CA GLY A 835 1.39 -12.08 7.12
C GLY A 835 2.50 -12.95 6.53
N ILE A 836 2.11 -13.81 5.59
CA ILE A 836 3.02 -14.79 4.96
C ILE A 836 3.88 -14.20 3.84
N GLN A 837 3.55 -13.00 3.37
CA GLN A 837 4.28 -12.30 2.31
C GLN A 837 4.87 -11.01 2.84
N THR A 838 6.00 -10.60 2.26
CA THR A 838 6.55 -9.27 2.51
C THR A 838 5.62 -8.22 1.90
N VAL A 839 5.43 -7.11 2.63
CA VAL A 839 4.53 -6.04 2.20
C VAL A 839 5.31 -4.73 2.11
N PRO A 840 5.50 -4.17 0.90
CA PRO A 840 5.90 -2.80 0.73
C PRO A 840 4.80 -1.85 1.19
N ILE A 841 5.19 -0.89 2.02
CA ILE A 841 4.35 0.21 2.43
C ILE A 841 5.07 1.53 2.20
N ARG A 842 4.32 2.60 1.95
CA ARG A 842 4.86 3.96 1.89
C ARG A 842 3.83 4.95 2.38
N ASN A 843 4.24 6.21 2.49
CA ASN A 843 3.29 7.32 2.63
C ASN A 843 2.41 7.24 3.87
N MET A 844 2.99 6.78 4.97
CA MET A 844 2.26 6.73 6.21
C MET A 844 2.15 8.13 6.82
N ILE A 845 0.94 8.65 6.93
CA ILE A 845 0.65 10.01 7.39
C ILE A 845 -0.41 9.96 8.48
N VAL A 846 -0.13 10.61 9.61
CA VAL A 846 -1.11 10.83 10.70
C VAL A 846 -1.51 12.31 10.69
N CYS A 847 -2.80 12.62 10.70
CA CYS A 847 -3.29 14.00 10.67
C CYS A 847 -4.67 14.17 11.31
N LYS A 848 -5.02 15.41 11.73
CA LYS A 848 -6.31 15.74 12.39
C LYS A 848 -7.41 16.08 11.39
N GLU A 849 -7.01 16.54 10.22
CA GLU A 849 -7.90 16.96 9.16
C GLU A 849 -7.86 15.98 8.00
N LYS A 850 -9.03 15.67 7.47
CA LYS A 850 -9.17 14.83 6.29
C LYS A 850 -8.44 15.47 5.11
N LYS A 851 -7.47 14.77 4.54
CA LYS A 851 -6.71 15.25 3.38
C LYS A 851 -7.56 15.13 2.12
N PHE A 852 -8.29 16.20 1.79
CA PHE A 852 -9.24 16.21 0.66
C PHE A 852 -8.64 15.73 -0.66
N TYR A 853 -7.39 16.07 -0.97
CA TYR A 853 -6.73 15.58 -2.18
C TYR A 853 -6.55 14.06 -2.22
N LEU A 854 -6.51 13.37 -1.07
CA LEU A 854 -6.54 11.90 -0.98
C LEU A 854 -7.95 11.32 -1.06
N HIS A 855 -8.99 12.13 -1.24
CA HIS A 855 -10.37 11.67 -1.40
C HIS A 855 -11.02 12.27 -2.66
N MET A 856 -10.29 13.11 -3.40
CA MET A 856 -10.75 13.81 -4.59
C MET A 856 -10.60 12.90 -5.80
N SER A 857 -11.71 12.34 -6.27
CA SER A 857 -11.61 11.44 -7.41
C SER A 857 -12.91 11.20 -8.18
N TYR A 858 -14.08 11.21 -7.52
CA TYR A 858 -15.40 11.23 -8.16
C TYR A 858 -16.01 12.64 -8.19
N ASP A 859 -16.43 13.12 -9.35
CA ASP A 859 -17.13 14.40 -9.49
C ASP A 859 -18.63 14.24 -9.26
N LYS A 860 -19.04 14.43 -8.00
CA LYS A 860 -20.44 14.35 -7.55
C LYS A 860 -21.36 15.37 -8.22
N ASN A 861 -20.82 16.47 -8.74
CA ASN A 861 -21.59 17.57 -9.32
C ASN A 861 -21.83 17.39 -10.82
N PHE A 862 -21.32 16.30 -11.41
CA PHE A 862 -21.50 16.03 -12.83
C PHE A 862 -22.96 15.77 -13.20
N SER A 863 -23.44 16.48 -14.20
CA SER A 863 -24.77 16.29 -14.80
C SER A 863 -24.66 16.46 -16.31
N ARG A 864 -25.12 15.46 -17.08
CA ARG A 864 -25.16 15.54 -18.56
C ARG A 864 -26.35 16.37 -19.06
N SER A 865 -27.24 16.84 -18.17
CA SER A 865 -28.43 17.62 -18.55
C SER A 865 -28.14 19.09 -18.91
N SER A 866 -26.89 19.56 -18.77
CA SER A 866 -26.44 20.84 -19.33
C SER A 866 -25.87 20.64 -20.73
N GLY A 867 -26.74 20.60 -21.75
CA GLY A 867 -26.38 20.45 -23.16
C GLY A 867 -25.69 21.68 -23.76
N LEU A 868 -24.49 22.02 -23.29
CA LEU A 868 -23.59 22.93 -24.00
C LEU A 868 -22.34 22.16 -24.46
N PRO A 869 -21.95 22.28 -25.74
CA PRO A 869 -20.69 21.72 -26.20
C PRO A 869 -19.55 22.43 -25.47
N VAL A 870 -18.72 21.64 -24.76
CA VAL A 870 -17.51 22.11 -24.10
C VAL A 870 -16.52 22.57 -25.17
N THR A 871 -16.62 23.85 -25.56
CA THR A 871 -15.66 24.50 -26.48
C THR A 871 -15.15 25.84 -25.97
N THR A 872 -15.49 26.25 -24.75
CA THR A 872 -14.95 27.48 -24.16
C THR A 872 -14.39 27.21 -22.77
N LEU A 873 -13.06 27.15 -22.71
CA LEU A 873 -12.28 27.34 -21.49
C LEU A 873 -12.62 28.72 -20.90
N PRO A 874 -12.96 28.84 -19.60
CA PRO A 874 -12.90 30.14 -18.93
C PRO A 874 -11.44 30.61 -18.93
N ASN A 875 -11.26 31.87 -19.29
CA ASN A 875 -9.96 32.49 -19.45
C ASN A 875 -9.16 32.52 -18.12
N ARG A 876 -7.85 32.47 -18.28
CA ARG A 876 -6.78 32.27 -17.28
C ARG A 876 -6.84 33.17 -16.01
N LYS A 877 -6.35 32.58 -14.91
CA LYS A 877 -5.83 33.18 -13.66
C LYS A 877 -6.86 33.75 -12.67
N SER A 878 -7.65 32.89 -12.02
CA SER A 878 -8.12 33.18 -10.66
C SER A 878 -8.45 31.90 -9.90
N ASN A 879 -7.60 31.61 -8.91
CA ASN A 879 -7.84 30.91 -7.66
C ASN A 879 -8.64 29.60 -7.67
N PHE A 880 -7.90 28.50 -7.84
CA PHE A 880 -8.21 27.19 -7.24
C PHE A 880 -8.66 27.34 -5.77
N PHE A 881 -8.10 28.32 -5.04
CA PHE A 881 -8.49 28.70 -3.69
C PHE A 881 -9.96 29.11 -3.59
N GLU A 882 -10.53 29.84 -4.55
CA GLU A 882 -11.90 30.38 -4.47
C GLU A 882 -12.97 29.29 -4.71
N TYR A 883 -12.67 28.33 -5.59
CA TYR A 883 -13.49 27.13 -5.76
C TYR A 883 -13.43 26.22 -4.52
N PHE A 884 -12.25 26.10 -3.90
CA PHE A 884 -12.05 25.35 -2.65
C PHE A 884 -12.72 26.02 -1.44
N THR A 885 -12.61 27.34 -1.31
CA THR A 885 -13.26 28.14 -0.25
C THR A 885 -14.78 28.15 -0.39
N ARG A 886 -15.34 28.17 -1.61
CA ARG A 886 -16.78 28.03 -1.83
C ARG A 886 -17.34 26.66 -1.43
N MET A 887 -16.56 25.59 -1.51
CA MET A 887 -16.94 24.28 -0.98
C MET A 887 -16.82 24.20 0.55
N ILE A 888 -15.84 24.89 1.15
CA ILE A 888 -15.67 24.96 2.62
C ILE A 888 -16.79 25.78 3.30
N LEU A 889 -17.37 26.76 2.61
CA LEU A 889 -18.42 27.61 3.16
C LEU A 889 -19.85 27.04 3.08
N HIS A 890 -20.06 25.86 2.46
CA HIS A 890 -21.39 25.25 2.31
C HIS A 890 -21.66 24.02 3.19
N THR A 891 -20.82 23.74 4.20
CA THR A 891 -21.03 22.63 5.16
C THR A 891 -21.43 23.07 6.58
N LYS A 892 -21.88 24.31 6.77
CA LYS A 892 -22.67 24.67 7.97
C LYS A 892 -24.15 24.71 7.60
N ASN A 893 -24.93 23.86 8.26
CA ASN A 893 -26.39 23.65 8.16
C ASN A 893 -26.81 22.41 7.37
N VAL A 894 -26.59 21.23 7.97
CA VAL A 894 -27.59 20.15 7.97
C VAL A 894 -27.55 19.53 9.37
N GLU A 895 -28.31 20.12 10.29
CA GLU A 895 -28.69 19.48 11.55
C GLU A 895 -30.02 18.74 11.36
N ASP A 896 -30.12 17.62 12.07
CA ASP A 896 -31.30 16.81 12.39
C ASP A 896 -32.09 16.14 11.24
N GLU A 897 -31.97 14.80 11.21
CA GLU A 897 -33.12 13.94 11.53
C GLU A 897 -32.61 12.60 12.11
N THR A 898 -32.54 12.54 13.44
CA THR A 898 -32.48 11.29 14.20
C THR A 898 -33.89 10.75 14.38
N LYS A 899 -34.25 9.65 13.70
CA LYS A 899 -35.37 8.80 14.11
C LYS A 899 -34.95 7.34 14.19
N LYS A 900 -34.95 6.87 15.44
CA LYS A 900 -34.90 5.46 15.84
C LYS A 900 -35.91 4.64 15.02
N SER A 901 -35.42 3.59 14.39
CA SER A 901 -36.22 2.47 13.90
C SER A 901 -35.61 1.18 14.45
N SER A 902 -36.09 0.78 15.62
CA SER A 902 -36.05 -0.60 16.08
C SER A 902 -37.00 -1.42 15.21
N PHE A 903 -36.49 -2.30 14.35
CA PHE A 903 -37.31 -3.37 13.77
C PHE A 903 -36.50 -4.66 13.64
N ASN A 904 -37.07 -5.68 14.28
CA ASN A 904 -36.69 -7.09 14.24
C ASN A 904 -36.58 -7.59 12.80
N LYS A 905 -35.47 -8.26 12.48
CA LYS A 905 -35.35 -9.11 11.29
C LYS A 905 -36.33 -10.28 11.41
N ALA A 906 -37.33 -10.34 10.54
CA ALA A 906 -37.90 -11.62 10.15
C ALA A 906 -36.89 -12.30 9.21
N TYR A 907 -36.09 -13.19 9.79
CA TYR A 907 -35.28 -14.15 9.05
C TYR A 907 -36.21 -15.12 8.31
N ASP A 908 -35.92 -15.41 7.05
CA ASP A 908 -36.34 -16.66 6.41
C ASP A 908 -35.90 -17.81 7.36
N PRO A 909 -36.75 -18.77 7.75
CA PRO A 909 -36.39 -19.70 8.79
C PRO A 909 -35.18 -20.50 8.34
N VAL A 910 -34.04 -20.23 8.99
CA VAL A 910 -32.84 -21.05 8.87
C VAL A 910 -33.27 -22.47 9.22
N ARG A 911 -33.35 -23.34 8.21
CA ARG A 911 -33.56 -24.77 8.44
C ARG A 911 -32.45 -25.22 9.39
N ALA A 912 -32.83 -25.83 10.51
CA ALA A 912 -31.84 -26.33 11.45
C ALA A 912 -30.96 -27.35 10.74
N SER A 913 -29.65 -27.34 10.99
CA SER A 913 -28.78 -28.40 10.47
C SER A 913 -29.27 -29.75 10.98
N CYS A 914 -29.41 -30.72 10.09
CA CYS A 914 -29.82 -32.07 10.47
C CYS A 914 -28.82 -32.64 11.48
N PRO A 915 -29.26 -33.13 12.67
CA PRO A 915 -28.35 -33.72 13.65
C PRO A 915 -27.56 -34.92 13.12
N LYS A 916 -28.08 -35.61 12.09
CA LYS A 916 -27.42 -36.74 11.43
C LYS A 916 -26.57 -36.33 10.22
N SER A 917 -26.58 -35.05 9.83
CA SER A 917 -25.77 -34.48 8.74
C SER A 917 -25.73 -35.37 7.48
N ILE A 918 -24.55 -35.62 6.91
CA ILE A 918 -24.33 -36.48 5.73
C ILE A 918 -24.76 -37.93 5.93
N ASP A 919 -24.89 -38.38 7.18
CA ASP A 919 -25.26 -39.76 7.55
C ASP A 919 -26.80 -39.91 7.69
N CYS A 920 -27.59 -38.93 7.26
CA CYS A 920 -29.06 -38.96 7.37
C CYS A 920 -29.72 -39.83 6.29
N PRO A 921 -30.29 -41.01 6.62
CA PRO A 921 -31.00 -41.84 5.65
C PRO A 921 -32.37 -41.27 5.25
N ILE A 922 -32.95 -40.40 6.08
CA ILE A 922 -34.28 -39.81 5.86
C ILE A 922 -34.23 -38.79 4.72
N GLN A 923 -33.08 -38.13 4.50
CA GLN A 923 -32.90 -37.15 3.43
C GLN A 923 -33.28 -37.70 2.05
N PHE A 924 -32.98 -38.98 1.81
CA PHE A 924 -33.17 -39.67 0.53
C PHE A 924 -34.31 -40.70 0.57
N SER A 925 -35.10 -40.74 1.65
CA SER A 925 -36.25 -41.63 1.77
C SER A 925 -37.53 -40.97 1.21
N ASN A 926 -38.63 -41.75 1.16
CA ASN A 926 -39.94 -41.22 0.77
C ASN A 926 -40.45 -40.11 1.70
N ASP A 927 -39.95 -40.06 2.94
CA ASP A 927 -40.28 -39.01 3.93
C ASP A 927 -39.35 -37.77 3.82
N GLY A 928 -38.37 -37.81 2.91
CA GLY A 928 -37.34 -36.79 2.74
C GLY A 928 -37.90 -35.41 2.43
N LYS A 929 -39.03 -35.28 1.73
CA LYS A 929 -39.64 -33.96 1.45
C LYS A 929 -40.04 -33.22 2.73
N ASN A 930 -40.63 -33.92 3.69
CA ASN A 930 -41.03 -33.33 4.97
C ASN A 930 -39.80 -33.03 5.84
N HIS A 931 -38.82 -33.93 5.84
CA HIS A 931 -37.56 -33.74 6.57
C HIS A 931 -36.72 -32.57 6.04
N ASN A 932 -36.49 -32.52 4.73
CA ASN A 932 -35.69 -31.50 4.04
C ASN A 932 -36.39 -30.13 4.02
N SER A 933 -37.70 -30.06 4.28
CA SER A 933 -38.40 -28.79 4.51
C SER A 933 -38.00 -28.14 5.85
N LYS A 934 -37.61 -28.96 6.84
CA LYS A 934 -37.27 -28.54 8.22
C LYS A 934 -35.77 -28.51 8.50
N PHE A 935 -35.00 -29.40 7.87
CA PHE A 935 -33.57 -29.56 8.13
C PHE A 935 -32.71 -29.38 6.88
N SER A 936 -31.52 -28.80 7.05
CA SER A 936 -30.50 -28.69 6.01
C SER A 936 -29.44 -29.81 6.15
N HIS A 937 -28.81 -30.20 5.03
CA HIS A 937 -27.78 -31.24 4.98
C HIS A 937 -26.60 -30.79 4.12
N PRO A 938 -25.36 -31.25 4.35
CA PRO A 938 -24.26 -30.95 3.44
C PRO A 938 -24.47 -31.55 2.04
N CYS A 939 -24.14 -30.77 1.01
CA CYS A 939 -24.18 -31.19 -0.37
C CYS A 939 -23.12 -32.25 -0.62
N ARG A 940 -23.54 -33.34 -1.27
CA ARG A 940 -22.70 -34.51 -1.58
C ARG A 940 -21.56 -34.20 -2.53
N PHE A 941 -21.71 -33.17 -3.34
CA PHE A 941 -20.71 -32.70 -4.28
C PHE A 941 -20.00 -31.44 -3.79
N ALA A 942 -20.40 -30.86 -2.64
CA ALA A 942 -19.86 -29.63 -2.09
C ALA A 942 -19.64 -28.56 -3.18
N GLU A 943 -18.42 -28.05 -3.37
CA GLU A 943 -18.07 -27.06 -4.39
C GLU A 943 -18.17 -27.56 -5.85
N LEU A 944 -18.35 -28.86 -6.07
CA LEU A 944 -18.52 -29.46 -7.40
C LEU A 944 -20.01 -29.61 -7.79
N CYS A 945 -20.94 -29.19 -6.93
CA CYS A 945 -22.37 -29.28 -7.20
C CYS A 945 -22.77 -28.36 -8.36
N ARG A 946 -23.52 -28.91 -9.33
CA ARG A 946 -24.04 -28.17 -10.48
C ARG A 946 -25.53 -27.81 -10.36
N ASP A 947 -26.22 -28.37 -9.36
CA ASP A 947 -27.66 -28.19 -9.14
C ASP A 947 -27.96 -27.99 -7.64
N PRO A 948 -27.84 -26.75 -7.14
CA PRO A 948 -27.95 -26.46 -5.72
C PRO A 948 -29.42 -26.45 -5.26
N GLU A 949 -29.80 -27.46 -4.47
CA GLU A 949 -31.12 -27.49 -3.83
C GLU A 949 -31.12 -26.68 -2.51
N ALA A 950 -32.22 -25.98 -2.21
CA ALA A 950 -32.32 -25.07 -1.05
C ALA A 950 -32.15 -25.75 0.33
N HIS A 951 -32.21 -27.09 0.40
CA HIS A 951 -32.00 -27.85 1.64
C HIS A 951 -30.56 -28.39 1.78
N LEU A 952 -29.67 -28.07 0.83
CA LEU A 952 -28.28 -28.48 0.80
C LEU A 952 -27.32 -27.32 1.11
N THR A 953 -26.37 -27.53 2.02
CA THR A 953 -25.28 -26.58 2.31
C THR A 953 -24.06 -26.91 1.46
N HIS A 954 -23.45 -25.91 0.82
CA HIS A 954 -22.35 -26.10 -0.14
C HIS A 954 -21.05 -25.56 0.45
N GLU A 955 -20.64 -26.12 1.58
CA GLU A 955 -19.39 -25.77 2.26
C GLU A 955 -18.20 -26.29 1.45
N THR A 956 -17.24 -25.41 1.17
CA THR A 956 -16.03 -25.76 0.41
C THR A 956 -15.13 -26.65 1.25
N ARG A 957 -14.72 -27.80 0.71
CA ARG A 957 -13.75 -28.68 1.38
C ARG A 957 -12.36 -28.56 0.73
N GLN A 958 -11.35 -28.24 1.54
CA GLN A 958 -9.94 -28.25 1.12
C GLN A 958 -9.37 -29.68 1.09
N VAL A 959 -10.03 -30.59 0.38
CA VAL A 959 -9.59 -31.99 0.25
C VAL A 959 -8.69 -32.15 -0.98
N THR A 960 -7.61 -32.92 -0.83
CA THR A 960 -6.63 -33.16 -1.90
C THR A 960 -7.19 -34.13 -2.94
N THR A 961 -6.76 -34.02 -4.20
CA THR A 961 -7.16 -34.99 -5.25
C THR A 961 -6.44 -36.32 -5.03
N CYS A 962 -7.18 -37.44 -5.10
CA CYS A 962 -6.57 -38.76 -5.04
C CYS A 962 -5.64 -38.97 -6.25
N GLU A 963 -4.38 -39.32 -6.02
CA GLU A 963 -3.38 -39.52 -7.08
C GLU A 963 -3.76 -40.63 -8.07
N LEU A 964 -4.53 -41.63 -7.61
CA LEU A 964 -5.01 -42.74 -8.44
C LEU A 964 -6.34 -42.45 -9.14
N ASP A 965 -7.04 -41.38 -8.76
CA ASP A 965 -8.34 -40.92 -9.29
C ASP A 965 -9.30 -42.07 -9.67
N LYS A 966 -9.53 -42.31 -10.97
CA LYS A 966 -10.43 -43.37 -11.50
C LYS A 966 -9.94 -44.80 -11.27
N LYS A 967 -8.65 -44.98 -10.95
CA LYS A 967 -8.01 -46.28 -10.66
C LYS A 967 -7.88 -46.56 -9.16
N CYS A 968 -8.42 -45.69 -8.30
CA CYS A 968 -8.37 -45.90 -6.86
C CYS A 968 -9.15 -47.17 -6.46
N GLN A 969 -8.55 -48.01 -5.61
CA GLN A 969 -9.23 -49.20 -5.08
C GLN A 969 -10.15 -48.87 -3.89
N SER A 970 -10.01 -47.67 -3.32
CA SER A 970 -10.81 -47.19 -2.17
C SER A 970 -12.03 -46.36 -2.58
N LEU A 971 -12.53 -46.49 -3.82
CA LEU A 971 -13.70 -45.72 -4.29
C LEU A 971 -14.99 -46.06 -3.54
N CYS A 972 -15.05 -47.26 -2.95
CA CYS A 972 -16.14 -47.76 -2.11
C CYS A 972 -16.00 -47.36 -0.63
N ASP A 973 -14.88 -46.76 -0.22
CA ASP A 973 -14.66 -46.34 1.16
C ASP A 973 -15.22 -44.92 1.37
N PRO A 974 -16.29 -44.76 2.18
CA PRO A 974 -16.91 -43.46 2.41
C PRO A 974 -16.01 -42.46 3.13
N ILE A 975 -15.00 -42.91 3.89
CA ILE A 975 -14.06 -42.03 4.60
C ILE A 975 -13.01 -41.52 3.61
N HIS A 976 -12.44 -42.42 2.81
CA HIS A 976 -11.53 -42.05 1.72
C HIS A 976 -12.19 -41.03 0.78
N ARG A 977 -13.45 -41.25 0.39
CA ARG A 977 -14.21 -40.35 -0.48
C ARG A 977 -14.47 -38.98 0.12
N ALA A 978 -14.49 -38.87 1.44
CA ALA A 978 -14.67 -37.62 2.14
C ALA A 978 -13.36 -36.88 2.45
N LEU A 979 -12.20 -37.57 2.37
CA LEU A 979 -10.85 -37.02 2.56
C LEU A 979 -10.14 -36.70 1.22
N TYR A 980 -10.48 -37.41 0.14
CA TYR A 980 -9.85 -37.27 -1.16
C TYR A 980 -10.86 -37.06 -2.28
N ARG A 981 -10.54 -36.15 -3.21
CA ARG A 981 -11.36 -35.84 -4.38
C ARG A 981 -11.11 -36.84 -5.50
N HIS A 982 -12.18 -37.29 -6.13
CA HIS A 982 -12.16 -38.07 -7.38
C HIS A 982 -13.01 -37.39 -8.46
N THR A 983 -12.58 -37.49 -9.71
CA THR A 983 -13.27 -36.91 -10.87
C THR A 983 -14.66 -37.55 -11.05
N ASP A 984 -15.68 -36.72 -11.23
CA ASP A 984 -17.09 -37.10 -11.48
C ASP A 984 -17.77 -37.90 -10.34
N LEU A 985 -17.23 -37.87 -9.13
CA LEU A 985 -17.70 -38.65 -7.99
C LEU A 985 -18.00 -37.75 -6.77
N PRO A 986 -19.10 -38.00 -6.02
CA PRO A 986 -19.42 -37.20 -4.83
C PRO A 986 -18.43 -37.43 -3.69
N TYR A 987 -18.27 -36.44 -2.81
CA TYR A 987 -17.53 -36.56 -1.56
C TYR A 987 -18.23 -37.49 -0.56
N PHE A 988 -19.56 -37.43 -0.51
CA PHE A 988 -20.35 -38.23 0.43
C PHE A 988 -21.21 -39.25 -0.30
N LEU A 989 -21.15 -40.50 0.15
CA LEU A 989 -22.05 -41.56 -0.30
C LEU A 989 -23.46 -41.38 0.30
N ILE A 990 -24.48 -41.96 -0.33
CA ILE A 990 -25.86 -41.93 0.20
C ILE A 990 -25.94 -42.93 1.36
N PRO A 991 -26.43 -42.56 2.54
CA PRO A 991 -26.70 -43.55 3.58
C PRO A 991 -27.71 -44.59 3.07
N CYS A 992 -27.29 -45.86 2.95
CA CYS A 992 -28.12 -46.96 2.48
C CYS A 992 -29.35 -47.11 3.38
N LYS A 993 -30.54 -47.33 2.81
CA LYS A 993 -31.77 -47.55 3.60
C LYS A 993 -31.64 -48.70 4.60
N PHE A 994 -30.85 -49.73 4.27
CA PHE A 994 -30.61 -50.90 5.11
C PHE A 994 -29.35 -50.78 5.99
N GLN A 995 -28.57 -49.69 5.85
CA GLN A 995 -27.38 -49.41 6.66
C GLN A 995 -26.50 -50.67 6.82
N ALA A 996 -26.09 -51.01 8.05
CA ALA A 996 -25.26 -52.18 8.36
C ALA A 996 -25.94 -53.54 8.08
N THR A 997 -27.25 -53.57 7.77
CA THR A 997 -27.99 -54.80 7.44
C THR A 997 -28.15 -55.03 5.93
N CYS A 998 -27.49 -54.21 5.10
CA CYS A 998 -27.51 -54.38 3.65
C CYS A 998 -26.74 -55.62 3.20
N THR A 999 -27.38 -56.49 2.42
CA THR A 999 -26.75 -57.71 1.87
C THR A 999 -26.11 -57.50 0.49
N ASP A 1000 -26.31 -56.34 -0.14
CA ASP A 1000 -25.70 -55.97 -1.42
C ASP A 1000 -24.35 -55.28 -1.18
N VAL A 1001 -23.28 -56.04 -1.43
CA VAL A 1001 -21.87 -55.62 -1.28
C VAL A 1001 -21.18 -55.44 -2.64
N SER A 1002 -21.94 -55.30 -3.73
CA SER A 1002 -21.36 -55.08 -5.05
C SER A 1002 -20.69 -53.71 -5.16
N ASP A 1003 -19.59 -53.59 -5.91
CA ASP A 1003 -18.89 -52.31 -6.11
C ASP A 1003 -19.82 -51.22 -6.67
N LYS A 1004 -20.76 -51.60 -7.54
CA LYS A 1004 -21.77 -50.67 -8.07
C LYS A 1004 -22.66 -50.08 -6.97
N HIS A 1005 -22.95 -50.86 -5.93
CA HIS A 1005 -23.70 -50.42 -4.76
C HIS A 1005 -22.82 -49.56 -3.85
N CYS A 1006 -21.63 -50.05 -3.49
CA CYS A 1006 -20.73 -49.42 -2.54
C CYS A 1006 -20.08 -48.12 -3.05
N ILE A 1007 -20.02 -47.88 -4.36
CA ILE A 1007 -19.61 -46.58 -4.94
C ILE A 1007 -20.66 -45.48 -4.73
N LYS A 1008 -21.92 -45.86 -4.47
CA LYS A 1008 -23.05 -44.93 -4.34
C LYS A 1008 -23.55 -44.80 -2.91
N TYR A 1009 -23.49 -45.86 -2.11
CA TYR A 1009 -24.09 -45.93 -0.78
C TYR A 1009 -23.09 -46.24 0.34
N SER A 1010 -23.29 -45.64 1.51
CA SER A 1010 -22.62 -46.00 2.77
C SER A 1010 -23.53 -46.89 3.64
N HIS A 1011 -22.94 -47.76 4.45
CA HIS A 1011 -23.63 -48.78 5.25
C HIS A 1011 -23.51 -48.52 6.76
N GLY A 1012 -23.64 -47.26 7.18
CA GLY A 1012 -23.67 -46.87 8.59
C GLY A 1012 -22.32 -46.48 9.20
N GLN A 1013 -21.30 -46.24 8.37
CA GLN A 1013 -20.05 -45.60 8.81
C GLN A 1013 -20.34 -44.17 9.31
N ARG A 1014 -19.75 -43.75 10.43
CA ARG A 1014 -19.93 -42.40 11.01
C ARG A 1014 -18.89 -41.45 10.44
N VAL A 1015 -19.04 -41.14 9.14
CA VAL A 1015 -18.00 -40.54 8.30
C VAL A 1015 -17.45 -39.23 8.90
N LEU A 1016 -18.29 -38.38 9.48
CA LEU A 1016 -17.82 -37.11 10.06
C LEU A 1016 -16.99 -37.29 11.34
N GLU A 1017 -17.32 -38.26 12.19
CA GLU A 1017 -16.60 -38.50 13.43
C GLU A 1017 -15.23 -39.12 13.15
N GLU A 1018 -15.17 -40.01 12.18
CA GLU A 1018 -13.92 -40.66 11.79
C GLU A 1018 -12.96 -39.68 11.07
N ILE A 1019 -13.48 -38.74 10.27
CA ILE A 1019 -12.66 -37.65 9.69
C ILE A 1019 -12.08 -36.77 10.80
N GLN A 1020 -12.91 -36.36 11.77
CA GLN A 1020 -12.45 -35.52 12.88
C GLN A 1020 -11.39 -36.22 13.73
N ALA A 1021 -11.54 -37.52 13.97
CA ALA A 1021 -10.53 -38.34 14.65
C ALA A 1021 -9.23 -38.49 13.84
N THR A 1022 -9.33 -38.63 12.51
CA THR A 1022 -8.17 -38.78 11.62
C THR A 1022 -7.36 -37.48 11.51
N VAL A 1023 -8.05 -36.34 11.37
CA VAL A 1023 -7.41 -35.00 11.34
C VAL A 1023 -6.72 -34.72 12.68
N SER A 1024 -7.39 -34.99 13.80
CA SER A 1024 -6.83 -34.80 15.15
C SER A 1024 -5.60 -35.66 15.41
N LYS A 1025 -5.54 -36.89 14.87
CA LYS A 1025 -4.36 -37.76 14.97
C LYS A 1025 -3.20 -37.25 14.10
N SER A 1026 -3.47 -36.83 12.87
CA SER A 1026 -2.43 -36.26 12.00
C SER A 1026 -1.86 -34.96 12.56
N GLU A 1027 -2.67 -34.16 13.28
CA GLU A 1027 -2.20 -32.95 13.97
C GLU A 1027 -1.38 -33.28 15.22
N GLN A 1028 -1.64 -34.41 15.91
CA GLN A 1028 -0.85 -34.87 17.06
C GLN A 1028 0.48 -35.54 16.67
N GLU A 1029 0.58 -36.15 15.49
CA GLU A 1029 1.85 -36.70 14.97
C GLU A 1029 2.73 -35.65 14.28
N PHE A 1030 2.18 -34.45 14.04
CA PHE A 1030 2.90 -33.30 13.47
C PHE A 1030 3.40 -32.31 14.55
N ILE A 1031 3.00 -32.51 15.80
CA ILE A 1031 3.53 -31.85 17.02
C ILE A 1031 4.58 -32.76 17.62
#